data_AF-A0A6P0YUS2-F1
#
_entry.id   AF-A0A6P0YUS2-F1
#
_cell.length_a   1.000
_cell.length_b   1.000
_cell.length_c   1.000
_cell.angle_alpha   90.00
_cell.angle_beta   90.00
_cell.angle_gamma   90.00
#
_symmetry.space_group_name_H-M   'P 1'
#
loop_
_entity.id
_entity.type
_entity.pdbx_description
1 polymer ?
#
loop_
_entity_poly.entity_id
_entity_poly.type
_entity_poly.pdbx_seq_one_letter_code
_entity_poly.pdbx_strand_id
1 'polypeptide(L)'
;MTILHGSWLIQSDTELTSSSGCFFVWGELWRRVAPLTPTDNELLAHPFCMDRGELIGLVRSLQSSAQLQWPIADIPLNSAEKSLGDRWQSLVIQLPSYSPPPAQTSRSKKKPVATLLPQHSATQGLDSEETEEALSPSLKPWQIDGIALTAAEAVQLLQSLPLAIASDDESFMGGDLRFWSHVSRWSLDLLTRTKFVPLLNHTPNGNSETRWHPLLDNATDQVRVEQFATVMPLMCRMYTPPHSTPGQGNKADSVSPPTKGELRGVSSHTILFHFLHHTVDSQVRQIATSTPLPATQLSKDLPLREWLQALGKKRGVETDGEKCDRLAAALTTWMAPIQRQLTAKILPFRTCFTLETPTDGKTDWSLHYGLQAINDPDVVIGAQVIWDHPVEKLAIEARTIDQPQETLLAGLGLASRLYPLIEQSLHEQQPIKVILNAQQAYDFIQSTSWLLQNNSFGVVLPPSLANRDGWASRLGLAVRAQTSRSKKQQGLGLQSLLNFKWELTIGKHRLSKEDFERLVALNSPLVEIDGEWVELRRQDIRSAQNFFTQRKDQVSLSLEDALRISTGDTQTIDKLPVVDFEASGSLKELVNTLTTGNENVDPLPTPDGFQGELRPYQVRGMSWLKFLVQWGLGACLADDMGLGKTVQLIALLLHLKEDDGLKQPILLVCPTSVLGNWEREARRFGPNLKTIIHHGPDREQGGAFVKNAKKLDLIITSYSLVQRDARTLKQVEWQGVVLDEAQNIKNAEAKQSKAVRELDAEFRIALTGTPVENRLAELWSIIDFLNPGYLGPRNFFQKRFAVPIERYADATSLQQLRSLVQPFILRRLKTDRSIIQDLPEKQEMNIFCGLSEDQAK
;
A
#
# COMPACT_ATOMS: atom_id res chain seq x y z
N MET A 1 15.97 -5.20 26.88
CA MET A 1 15.06 -4.66 25.84
C MET A 1 14.70 -3.24 26.24
N THR A 2 14.76 -2.31 25.31
CA THR A 2 14.51 -0.88 25.55
C THR A 2 13.44 -0.38 24.61
N ILE A 3 12.48 0.41 25.11
CA ILE A 3 11.41 0.98 24.28
C ILE A 3 11.34 2.49 24.51
N LEU A 4 11.23 3.26 23.43
CA LEU A 4 10.96 4.68 23.43
C LEU A 4 9.47 4.93 23.22
N HIS A 5 8.94 5.82 24.06
CA HIS A 5 7.55 6.24 24.07
C HIS A 5 7.46 7.75 23.80
N GLY A 6 6.35 8.18 23.23
CA GLY A 6 6.13 9.56 22.85
C GLY A 6 4.64 9.91 22.84
N SER A 7 4.26 11.00 23.50
CA SER A 7 2.88 11.49 23.47
C SER A 7 2.81 13.01 23.41
N TRP A 8 1.80 13.52 22.72
CA TRP A 8 1.47 14.94 22.72
C TRP A 8 0.68 15.31 23.98
N LEU A 9 1.12 16.37 24.68
CA LEU A 9 0.50 16.87 25.90
C LEU A 9 -0.07 18.28 25.69
N ILE A 10 -1.27 18.49 26.22
CA ILE A 10 -1.94 19.79 26.33
C ILE A 10 -1.68 20.36 27.73
N GLN A 11 -1.12 21.58 27.83
CA GLN A 11 -0.63 22.15 29.09
C GLN A 11 -1.64 23.07 29.83
N SER A 12 -2.79 23.42 29.24
CA SER A 12 -3.83 24.25 29.90
C SER A 12 -5.24 23.93 29.38
N ASP A 13 -6.23 23.99 30.29
CA ASP A 13 -7.63 23.56 30.09
C ASP A 13 -8.59 24.69 29.61
N THR A 14 -8.08 25.91 29.39
CA THR A 14 -8.91 27.04 28.96
C THR A 14 -8.78 27.28 27.45
N GLU A 15 -9.76 26.77 26.71
CA GLU A 15 -9.99 26.95 25.26
C GLU A 15 -8.90 26.43 24.31
N LEU A 16 -9.33 25.59 23.34
CA LEU A 16 -8.54 24.93 22.28
C LEU A 16 -7.62 25.84 21.46
N THR A 17 -7.82 27.16 21.52
CA THR A 17 -7.17 28.17 20.69
C THR A 17 -5.99 28.86 21.36
N SER A 18 -5.84 28.76 22.69
CA SER A 18 -4.83 29.52 23.47
C SER A 18 -3.77 28.66 24.15
N SER A 19 -4.05 27.37 24.40
CA SER A 19 -3.16 26.47 25.15
C SER A 19 -1.82 26.17 24.46
N SER A 20 -0.74 26.16 25.24
CA SER A 20 0.56 25.60 24.82
C SER A 20 0.51 24.07 24.84
N GLY A 21 1.20 23.42 23.90
CA GLY A 21 1.39 21.98 23.91
C GLY A 21 2.83 21.61 23.65
N CYS A 22 3.22 20.43 24.13
CA CYS A 22 4.55 19.88 23.96
C CYS A 22 4.46 18.39 23.62
N PHE A 23 5.50 17.86 22.99
CA PHE A 23 5.64 16.44 22.75
C PHE A 23 6.57 15.83 23.80
N PHE A 24 6.05 14.95 24.65
CA PHE A 24 6.77 14.35 25.75
C PHE A 24 7.34 12.99 25.35
N VAL A 25 8.64 12.80 25.53
CA VAL A 25 9.39 11.59 25.16
C VAL A 25 10.04 10.99 26.40
N TRP A 26 9.85 9.68 26.60
CA TRP A 26 10.45 8.93 27.70
C TRP A 26 10.80 7.51 27.23
N GLY A 27 11.53 6.74 28.05
CA GLY A 27 11.96 5.39 27.69
C GLY A 27 11.76 4.36 28.80
N GLU A 28 11.54 3.12 28.40
CA GLU A 28 11.52 1.94 29.26
C GLU A 28 12.80 1.12 29.08
N LEU A 29 13.44 0.77 30.18
CA LEU A 29 14.56 -0.17 30.24
C LEU A 29 14.14 -1.38 31.08
N TRP A 30 14.10 -2.56 30.46
CA TRP A 30 13.82 -3.80 31.18
C TRP A 30 14.84 -4.05 32.28
N ARG A 31 14.38 -4.16 33.53
CA ARG A 31 15.17 -4.48 34.71
C ARG A 31 14.40 -5.39 35.67
N ARG A 32 15.08 -6.15 36.53
CA ARG A 32 14.38 -7.00 37.52
C ARG A 32 13.79 -6.12 38.63
N VAL A 33 12.46 -6.09 38.76
CA VAL A 33 11.75 -5.25 39.73
C VAL A 33 11.20 -6.11 40.88
N ALA A 34 11.36 -5.65 42.12
CA ALA A 34 10.74 -6.28 43.29
C ALA A 34 9.29 -5.79 43.46
N PRO A 35 8.36 -6.60 44.01
CA PRO A 35 6.98 -6.17 44.25
C PRO A 35 6.93 -4.90 45.10
N LEU A 36 6.29 -3.84 44.60
CA LEU A 36 6.18 -2.57 45.29
C LEU A 36 4.94 -2.59 46.20
N THR A 37 5.08 -2.10 47.45
CA THR A 37 3.97 -1.96 48.39
C THR A 37 3.60 -0.49 48.51
N PRO A 38 2.47 -0.03 47.94
CA PRO A 38 2.03 1.35 48.10
C PRO A 38 1.64 1.59 49.56
N THR A 39 2.22 2.61 50.18
CA THR A 39 1.72 3.22 51.42
C THR A 39 0.49 4.06 51.07
N ASP A 40 -0.49 4.18 51.98
CA ASP A 40 -1.70 4.98 51.73
C ASP A 40 -1.29 6.45 51.47
N ASN A 41 -1.28 6.86 50.19
CA ASN A 41 -1.01 8.20 49.62
C ASN A 41 0.35 8.48 48.93
N GLU A 42 1.19 7.49 48.59
CA GLU A 42 2.40 7.75 47.78
C GLU A 42 2.22 7.42 46.29
N LEU A 43 2.57 8.37 45.41
CA LEU A 43 2.67 8.14 43.96
C LEU A 43 4.02 7.47 43.67
N LEU A 44 3.99 6.29 43.05
CA LEU A 44 5.21 5.52 42.78
C LEU A 44 5.84 5.94 41.44
N ALA A 45 7.17 6.07 41.44
CA ALA A 45 7.94 6.20 40.22
C ALA A 45 7.90 4.89 39.42
N HIS A 46 7.75 4.98 38.11
CA HIS A 46 7.71 3.80 37.25
C HIS A 46 9.10 3.13 37.23
N PRO A 47 9.23 1.87 37.70
CA PRO A 47 10.52 1.24 37.92
C PRO A 47 11.26 0.87 36.63
N PHE A 48 10.58 0.85 35.48
CA PHE A 48 11.23 0.69 34.18
C PHE A 48 11.59 2.02 33.51
N CYS A 49 11.15 3.17 34.04
CA CYS A 49 11.46 4.47 33.45
C CYS A 49 12.97 4.69 33.42
N MET A 50 13.49 5.11 32.27
CA MET A 50 14.88 5.49 32.12
C MET A 50 15.18 6.78 32.89
N ASP A 51 16.37 6.85 33.48
CA ASP A 51 16.89 8.12 33.96
C ASP A 51 17.44 8.98 32.79
N ARG A 52 17.85 10.22 33.10
CA ARG A 52 18.36 11.16 32.10
C ARG A 52 19.61 10.64 31.37
N GLY A 53 20.50 9.94 32.06
CA GLY A 53 21.73 9.39 31.48
C GLY A 53 21.44 8.19 30.57
N GLU A 54 20.58 7.28 31.04
CA GLU A 54 20.10 6.10 30.31
C GLU A 54 19.42 6.52 28.99
N LEU A 55 18.51 7.51 29.03
CA LEU A 55 17.79 7.99 27.85
C LEU A 55 18.72 8.64 26.80
N ILE A 56 19.64 9.52 27.23
CA ILE A 56 20.61 10.17 26.33
C ILE A 56 21.58 9.13 25.75
N GLY A 57 22.01 8.15 26.56
CA GLY A 57 22.85 7.04 26.12
C GLY A 57 22.19 6.20 25.02
N LEU A 58 20.91 5.87 25.19
CA LEU A 58 20.11 5.16 24.19
C LEU A 58 20.03 5.94 22.88
N VAL A 59 19.68 7.23 22.93
CA VAL A 59 19.55 8.07 21.73
C VAL A 59 20.88 8.16 20.97
N ARG A 60 22.01 8.30 21.65
CA ARG A 60 23.34 8.29 21.01
C ARG A 60 23.68 6.95 20.36
N SER A 61 23.32 5.85 21.02
CA SER A 61 23.48 4.51 20.45
C SER A 61 22.69 4.38 19.15
N LEU A 62 21.42 4.79 19.15
CA LEU A 62 20.55 4.75 17.96
C LEU A 62 21.03 5.68 16.83
N GLN A 63 21.68 6.79 17.17
CA GLN A 63 22.29 7.68 16.17
C GLN A 63 23.56 7.08 15.57
N SER A 64 24.37 6.38 16.36
CA SER A 64 25.58 5.69 15.87
C SER A 64 25.25 4.53 14.93
N SER A 65 24.12 3.84 15.16
CA SER A 65 23.60 2.77 14.29
C SER A 65 22.79 3.29 13.09
N ALA A 66 22.70 4.62 12.91
CA ALA A 66 21.89 5.29 11.89
C ALA A 66 20.39 4.94 11.93
N GLN A 67 19.88 4.46 13.07
CA GLN A 67 18.48 4.09 13.28
C GLN A 67 17.61 5.29 13.71
N LEU A 68 18.21 6.33 14.30
CA LEU A 68 17.54 7.56 14.70
C LEU A 68 18.45 8.77 14.50
N GLN A 69 17.97 9.83 13.86
CA GLN A 69 18.68 11.10 13.78
C GLN A 69 17.98 12.14 14.65
N TRP A 70 18.53 12.43 15.83
CA TRP A 70 17.93 13.35 16.78
C TRP A 70 18.97 14.31 17.37
N PRO A 71 18.90 15.63 17.09
CA PRO A 71 19.93 16.60 17.48
C PRO A 71 20.26 16.66 18.99
N ILE A 72 19.37 16.14 19.84
CA ILE A 72 19.62 16.04 21.29
C ILE A 72 20.81 15.12 21.61
N ALA A 73 21.15 14.16 20.75
CA ALA A 73 22.31 13.28 20.92
C ALA A 73 23.64 14.03 20.92
N ASP A 74 23.70 15.17 20.23
CA ASP A 74 24.91 15.97 20.01
C ASP A 74 25.25 16.87 21.22
N ILE A 75 24.37 16.96 22.21
CA ILE A 75 24.59 17.72 23.45
C ILE A 75 25.57 16.97 24.34
N PRO A 76 26.73 17.54 24.75
CA PRO A 76 27.68 16.89 25.66
C PRO A 76 27.06 16.53 27.02
N LEU A 77 27.37 15.35 27.59
CA LEU A 77 26.75 14.87 28.86
C LEU A 77 26.93 15.86 30.02
N ASN A 78 28.11 16.50 30.11
CA ASN A 78 28.42 17.46 31.18
C ASN A 78 27.73 18.82 31.01
N SER A 79 27.23 19.16 29.81
CA SER A 79 26.47 20.39 29.56
C SER A 79 24.96 20.14 29.43
N ALA A 80 24.55 18.89 29.21
CA ALA A 80 23.16 18.44 29.18
C ALA A 80 22.40 18.76 30.47
N GLU A 81 23.07 18.72 31.64
CA GLU A 81 22.43 19.04 32.92
C GLU A 81 21.89 20.47 33.00
N LYS A 82 22.58 21.45 32.38
CA LYS A 82 22.16 22.85 32.34
C LYS A 82 21.25 23.18 31.16
N SER A 83 21.43 22.57 29.99
CA SER A 83 20.66 22.88 28.77
C SER A 83 19.32 22.14 28.67
N LEU A 84 19.24 20.91 29.19
CA LEU A 84 18.00 20.12 29.24
C LEU A 84 17.27 20.26 30.58
N GLY A 85 17.84 20.96 31.57
CA GLY A 85 17.24 21.16 32.89
C GLY A 85 15.82 21.73 32.83
N ASP A 86 15.58 22.75 32.00
CA ASP A 86 14.24 23.35 31.80
C ASP A 86 13.28 22.49 30.96
N ARG A 87 13.80 21.47 30.24
CA ARG A 87 13.01 20.60 29.35
C ARG A 87 12.65 19.25 29.97
N TRP A 88 13.31 18.88 31.06
CA TRP A 88 13.06 17.63 31.77
C TRP A 88 11.85 17.79 32.67
N GLN A 89 10.81 16.99 32.45
CA GLN A 89 9.53 17.10 33.17
C GLN A 89 9.11 15.74 33.73
N SER A 90 8.45 15.78 34.88
CA SER A 90 7.78 14.61 35.47
C SER A 90 6.30 14.63 35.09
N LEU A 91 5.78 13.49 34.65
CA LEU A 91 4.40 13.31 34.24
C LEU A 91 3.77 12.11 34.96
N VAL A 92 2.48 12.20 35.26
CA VAL A 92 1.71 11.06 35.79
C VAL A 92 0.92 10.44 34.65
N ILE A 93 1.21 9.17 34.32
CA ILE A 93 0.51 8.38 33.29
C ILE A 93 -0.10 7.14 33.92
N GLN A 94 -1.25 6.69 33.40
CA GLN A 94 -1.78 5.37 33.74
C GLN A 94 -1.18 4.27 32.85
N LEU A 95 -0.50 3.31 33.46
CA LEU A 95 0.12 2.18 32.76
C LEU A 95 -0.46 0.84 33.25
N PRO A 96 -0.49 -0.20 32.40
CA PRO A 96 -0.93 -1.55 32.79
C PRO A 96 -0.07 -2.11 33.93
N SER A 97 -0.71 -2.63 34.97
CA SER A 97 -0.04 -3.19 36.14
C SER A 97 -0.80 -4.38 36.71
N TYR A 98 -0.05 -5.38 37.15
CA TYR A 98 -0.54 -6.57 37.83
C TYR A 98 -0.60 -6.35 39.33
N SER A 99 -1.64 -6.87 39.97
CA SER A 99 -1.78 -6.93 41.43
C SER A 99 -1.84 -8.39 41.84
N PRO A 100 -0.70 -9.04 42.16
CA PRO A 100 -0.72 -10.43 42.59
C PRO A 100 -1.56 -10.62 43.86
N PRO A 101 -2.29 -11.75 43.99
CA PRO A 101 -3.04 -12.06 45.19
C PRO A 101 -2.09 -12.12 46.39
N PRO A 102 -2.54 -11.68 47.59
CA PRO A 102 -1.68 -11.68 48.77
C PRO A 102 -1.24 -13.12 49.09
N ALA A 103 0.07 -13.32 49.26
CA ALA A 103 0.62 -14.61 49.65
C ALA A 103 -0.04 -15.09 50.96
N GLN A 104 -0.68 -16.27 50.92
CA GLN A 104 -1.24 -16.91 52.11
C GLN A 104 -0.10 -17.33 53.05
N THR A 105 0.38 -16.41 53.88
CA THR A 105 1.25 -16.74 55.00
C THR A 105 0.43 -16.72 56.29
N SER A 106 0.46 -17.85 56.97
CA SER A 106 -0.28 -18.14 58.20
C SER A 106 0.03 -17.13 59.31
N ARG A 107 -1.01 -16.74 60.05
CA ARG A 107 -0.97 -16.10 61.38
C ARG A 107 -0.31 -14.71 61.45
N SER A 108 -0.96 -13.69 60.91
CA SER A 108 -0.79 -12.30 61.37
C SER A 108 -2.08 -11.50 61.18
N LYS A 109 -2.57 -10.85 62.25
CA LYS A 109 -3.75 -9.95 62.26
C LYS A 109 -3.43 -8.56 61.65
N LYS A 110 -2.76 -8.50 60.49
CA LYS A 110 -2.58 -7.26 59.72
C LYS A 110 -3.26 -7.43 58.36
N LYS A 111 -4.01 -6.42 57.92
CA LYS A 111 -4.65 -6.39 56.60
C LYS A 111 -3.60 -6.71 55.51
N PRO A 112 -3.91 -7.56 54.51
CA PRO A 112 -2.98 -7.85 53.41
C PRO A 112 -2.67 -6.56 52.65
N VAL A 113 -1.38 -6.26 52.47
CA VAL A 113 -0.91 -5.12 51.68
C VAL A 113 -0.88 -5.53 50.21
N ALA A 114 -1.58 -4.79 49.35
CA ALA A 114 -1.66 -5.09 47.91
C ALA A 114 -0.32 -4.73 47.23
N THR A 115 0.40 -5.71 46.71
CA THR A 115 1.63 -5.50 45.94
C THR A 115 1.31 -5.13 44.49
N LEU A 116 2.07 -4.21 43.90
CA LEU A 116 1.94 -3.75 42.51
C LEU A 116 3.17 -4.12 41.69
N LEU A 117 2.95 -4.64 40.47
CA LEU A 117 3.98 -4.96 39.49
C LEU A 117 3.60 -4.33 38.13
N PRO A 118 4.36 -3.35 37.62
CA PRO A 118 4.08 -2.78 36.31
C PRO A 118 4.41 -3.78 35.19
N GLN A 119 3.70 -3.66 34.07
CA GLN A 119 3.98 -4.42 32.85
C GLN A 119 4.89 -3.61 31.92
N HIS A 120 5.99 -4.20 31.46
CA HIS A 120 6.85 -3.57 30.45
C HIS A 120 6.23 -3.68 29.06
N SER A 121 6.31 -2.61 28.26
CA SER A 121 5.60 -2.49 26.98
C SER A 121 5.98 -3.55 25.95
N ALA A 122 7.20 -4.09 26.02
CA ALA A 122 7.66 -5.18 25.15
C ALA A 122 6.91 -6.51 25.34
N THR A 123 6.19 -6.67 26.45
CA THR A 123 5.50 -7.91 26.81
C THR A 123 4.03 -7.92 26.40
N GLN A 124 3.55 -6.85 25.72
CA GLN A 124 2.19 -6.81 25.18
C GLN A 124 2.07 -7.71 23.94
N GLY A 125 1.18 -8.70 23.98
CA GLY A 125 0.86 -9.57 22.83
C GLY A 125 1.67 -10.88 22.73
N LEU A 126 2.52 -11.18 23.71
CA LEU A 126 3.02 -12.54 23.90
C LEU A 126 1.91 -13.35 24.60
N ASP A 127 1.14 -14.12 23.84
CA ASP A 127 0.26 -15.15 24.39
C ASP A 127 1.13 -16.12 25.21
N SER A 128 1.15 -15.91 26.52
CA SER A 128 1.76 -16.86 27.45
C SER A 128 0.82 -18.06 27.58
N GLU A 129 0.97 -19.03 26.66
CA GLU A 129 0.31 -20.35 26.73
C GLU A 129 0.70 -21.15 28.01
N GLU A 130 1.58 -20.64 28.86
CA GLU A 130 2.09 -21.37 30.03
C GLU A 130 1.75 -20.79 31.42
N THR A 131 0.79 -19.88 31.57
CA THR A 131 0.31 -19.51 32.93
C THR A 131 -1.21 -19.40 33.04
N GLU A 132 -1.85 -20.54 33.31
CA GLU A 132 -3.29 -20.73 33.57
C GLU A 132 -3.87 -20.01 34.83
N GLU A 133 -3.22 -18.97 35.36
CA GLU A 133 -3.80 -18.08 36.40
C GLU A 133 -3.47 -16.59 36.17
N ALA A 134 -3.30 -16.17 34.91
CA ALA A 134 -2.86 -14.81 34.58
C ALA A 134 -3.89 -13.74 34.98
N LEU A 135 -3.54 -12.96 36.00
CA LEU A 135 -4.25 -11.76 36.45
C LEU A 135 -4.44 -10.77 35.29
N SER A 136 -5.68 -10.35 35.01
CA SER A 136 -5.93 -9.28 34.05
C SER A 136 -5.23 -7.98 34.49
N PRO A 137 -4.36 -7.38 33.68
CA PRO A 137 -3.69 -6.13 34.04
C PRO A 137 -4.71 -5.01 34.21
N SER A 138 -4.52 -4.16 35.23
CA SER A 138 -5.35 -2.99 35.49
C SER A 138 -4.52 -1.71 35.36
N LEU A 139 -5.14 -0.62 34.92
CA LEU A 139 -4.45 0.68 34.80
C LEU A 139 -4.18 1.27 36.18
N LYS A 140 -2.92 1.61 36.46
CA LYS A 140 -2.47 2.27 37.69
C LYS A 140 -1.66 3.53 37.37
N PRO A 141 -1.79 4.60 38.17
CA PRO A 141 -1.02 5.82 37.97
C PRO A 141 0.44 5.61 38.37
N TRP A 142 1.36 6.05 37.50
CA TRP A 142 2.80 6.03 37.72
C TRP A 142 3.41 7.39 37.38
N GLN A 143 4.42 7.80 38.15
CA GLN A 143 5.25 8.94 37.80
C GLN A 143 6.36 8.51 36.84
N ILE A 144 6.48 9.19 35.71
CA ILE A 144 7.53 8.99 34.71
C ILE A 144 8.26 10.30 34.45
N ASP A 145 9.54 10.20 34.14
CA ASP A 145 10.39 11.34 33.83
C ASP A 145 10.83 11.28 32.37
N GLY A 146 10.87 12.45 31.72
CA GLY A 146 11.19 12.51 30.29
C GLY A 146 11.45 13.93 29.79
N ILE A 147 11.59 14.06 28.47
CA ILE A 147 11.93 15.31 27.79
C ILE A 147 10.67 15.87 27.12
N ALA A 148 10.35 17.13 27.41
CA ALA A 148 9.32 17.89 26.71
C ALA A 148 9.92 18.66 25.52
N LEU A 149 9.38 18.40 24.32
CA LEU A 149 9.79 19.01 23.06
C LEU A 149 8.78 20.04 22.57
N THR A 150 9.29 21.08 21.91
CA THR A 150 8.45 22.01 21.15
C THR A 150 7.88 21.32 19.90
N ALA A 151 6.83 21.90 19.30
CA ALA A 151 6.25 21.35 18.06
C ALA A 151 7.27 21.22 16.91
N ALA A 152 8.20 22.16 16.79
CA ALA A 152 9.29 22.11 15.81
C ALA A 152 10.20 20.89 16.02
N GLU A 153 10.65 20.68 17.26
CA GLU A 153 11.55 19.58 17.62
C GLU A 153 10.83 18.22 17.55
N ALA A 154 9.54 18.18 17.90
CA ALA A 154 8.69 17.00 17.77
C ALA A 154 8.60 16.55 16.32
N VAL A 155 8.36 17.47 15.38
CA VAL A 155 8.31 17.16 13.95
C VAL A 155 9.64 16.60 13.45
N GLN A 156 10.77 17.20 13.86
CA GLN A 156 12.11 16.71 13.51
C GLN A 156 12.34 15.28 13.99
N LEU A 157 11.97 14.98 15.24
CA LEU A 157 12.07 13.63 15.80
C LEU A 157 11.15 12.65 15.05
N LEU A 158 9.88 12.99 14.89
CA LEU A 158 8.88 12.07 14.33
C LEU A 158 9.14 11.74 12.85
N GLN A 159 9.77 12.66 12.11
CA GLN A 159 10.19 12.46 10.72
C GLN A 159 11.45 11.60 10.59
N SER A 160 12.33 11.57 11.60
CA SER A 160 13.56 10.77 11.56
C SER A 160 13.35 9.30 11.95
N LEU A 161 12.15 8.92 12.37
CA LEU A 161 11.77 7.54 12.69
C LEU A 161 11.51 6.71 11.41
N PRO A 162 11.85 5.41 11.40
CA PRO A 162 11.64 4.53 10.24
C PRO A 162 10.14 4.27 9.96
N LEU A 163 9.87 3.82 8.72
CA LEU A 163 8.51 3.62 8.17
C LEU A 163 8.05 2.15 8.17
N ALA A 164 8.95 1.20 8.43
CA ALA A 164 8.74 -0.20 8.08
C ALA A 164 7.99 -1.01 9.16
N ILE A 165 7.48 -2.17 8.74
CA ILE A 165 6.94 -3.20 9.63
C ILE A 165 8.11 -3.88 10.31
N ALA A 166 8.00 -4.06 11.63
CA ALA A 166 9.00 -4.62 12.53
C ALA A 166 9.84 -5.76 11.92
N SER A 167 11.04 -5.43 11.44
CA SER A 167 12.18 -6.34 11.59
C SER A 167 12.59 -6.35 13.07
N ASP A 168 13.27 -7.40 13.54
CA ASP A 168 13.78 -7.48 14.92
C ASP A 168 14.64 -6.25 15.32
N ASP A 169 15.24 -5.58 14.32
CA ASP A 169 16.07 -4.38 14.44
C ASP A 169 15.29 -3.10 14.82
N GLU A 170 13.95 -3.06 14.67
CA GLU A 170 13.10 -1.88 14.96
C GLU A 170 12.24 -2.03 16.24
N SER A 171 12.65 -2.95 17.13
CA SER A 171 11.98 -3.28 18.39
C SER A 171 12.02 -2.19 19.48
N PHE A 172 12.71 -1.07 19.23
CA PHE A 172 12.87 0.02 20.20
C PHE A 172 11.73 1.05 20.22
N MET A 173 10.79 1.03 19.27
CA MET A 173 9.69 2.01 19.21
C MET A 173 8.39 1.48 19.81
N GLY A 174 7.79 2.24 20.72
CA GLY A 174 6.45 2.00 21.25
C GLY A 174 5.35 2.28 20.23
N GLY A 175 4.17 1.67 20.43
CA GLY A 175 3.00 1.85 19.55
C GLY A 175 2.47 3.29 19.52
N ASP A 176 2.63 4.03 20.62
CA ASP A 176 2.35 5.46 20.75
C ASP A 176 3.26 6.33 19.88
N LEU A 177 4.57 6.08 19.93
CA LEU A 177 5.53 6.82 19.11
C LEU A 177 5.31 6.57 17.61
N ARG A 178 5.01 5.31 17.22
CA ARG A 178 4.63 4.94 15.85
C ARG A 178 3.36 5.68 15.40
N PHE A 179 2.32 5.71 16.26
CA PHE A 179 1.09 6.44 15.99
C PHE A 179 1.36 7.92 15.67
N TRP A 180 2.10 8.63 16.52
CA TRP A 180 2.42 10.04 16.28
C TRP A 180 3.32 10.26 15.06
N SER A 181 4.17 9.30 14.72
CA SER A 181 4.98 9.34 13.50
C SER A 181 4.10 9.30 12.24
N HIS A 182 3.01 8.52 12.24
CA HIS A 182 2.02 8.54 11.15
C HIS A 182 1.23 9.85 11.10
N VAL A 183 0.78 10.37 12.25
CA VAL A 183 0.05 11.66 12.30
C VAL A 183 0.95 12.82 11.83
N SER A 184 2.23 12.83 12.20
CA SER A 184 3.20 13.82 11.73
C SER A 184 3.37 13.79 10.21
N ARG A 185 3.38 12.60 9.59
CA ARG A 185 3.44 12.48 8.12
C ARG A 185 2.15 12.95 7.44
N TRP A 186 0.99 12.73 8.06
CA TRP A 186 -0.24 13.33 7.56
C TRP A 186 -0.20 14.86 7.64
N SER A 187 0.44 15.44 8.67
CA SER A 187 0.65 16.90 8.70
C SER A 187 1.49 17.40 7.51
N LEU A 188 2.49 16.63 7.05
CA LEU A 188 3.24 16.96 5.83
C LEU A 188 2.36 16.90 4.58
N ASP A 189 1.49 15.89 4.48
CA ASP A 189 0.53 15.77 3.37
C ASP A 189 -0.48 16.93 3.33
N LEU A 190 -0.84 17.51 4.48
CA LEU A 190 -1.63 18.75 4.52
C LEU A 190 -0.83 19.95 4.00
N LEU A 191 0.46 20.04 4.34
CA LEU A 191 1.34 21.12 3.88
C LEU A 191 1.60 21.07 2.37
N THR A 192 1.85 19.88 1.81
CA THR A 192 2.07 19.71 0.36
C THR A 192 0.83 20.07 -0.45
N ARG A 193 -0.37 19.80 0.09
CA ARG A 193 -1.66 20.19 -0.49
C ARG A 193 -2.07 21.62 -0.16
N THR A 194 -1.22 22.39 0.54
CA THR A 194 -1.47 23.78 0.95
C THR A 194 -2.77 23.97 1.75
N LYS A 195 -3.11 22.98 2.59
CA LYS A 195 -4.36 22.93 3.37
C LYS A 195 -4.21 23.62 4.72
N PHE A 196 -3.97 24.92 4.72
CA PHE A 196 -3.88 25.73 5.93
C PHE A 196 -4.30 27.19 5.67
N VAL A 197 -4.81 27.86 6.70
CA VAL A 197 -5.29 29.24 6.63
C VAL A 197 -4.74 30.08 7.80
N PRO A 198 -4.50 31.39 7.61
CA PRO A 198 -4.07 32.26 8.69
C PRO A 198 -5.27 32.70 9.53
N LEU A 199 -5.11 32.67 10.85
CA LEU A 199 -6.08 33.14 11.84
C LEU A 199 -5.50 34.26 12.70
N LEU A 200 -6.39 35.10 13.21
CA LEU A 200 -6.13 36.11 14.23
C LEU A 200 -7.07 35.86 15.41
N ASN A 201 -6.52 35.35 16.51
CA ASN A 201 -7.28 35.06 17.73
C ASN A 201 -7.06 36.18 18.76
N HIS A 202 -8.11 36.54 19.49
CA HIS A 202 -7.99 37.44 20.63
C HIS A 202 -7.76 36.62 21.90
N THR A 203 -6.71 36.94 22.65
CA THR A 203 -6.49 36.36 23.98
C THR A 203 -7.36 37.07 25.02
N PRO A 204 -7.74 36.41 26.12
CA PRO A 204 -8.51 37.03 27.21
C PRO A 204 -7.86 38.29 27.80
N ASN A 205 -6.54 38.44 27.63
CA ASN A 205 -5.75 39.57 28.11
C ASN A 205 -5.75 40.78 27.14
N GLY A 206 -6.54 40.74 26.05
CA GLY A 206 -6.64 41.82 25.07
C GLY A 206 -5.56 41.84 23.99
N ASN A 207 -4.63 40.87 23.97
CA ASN A 207 -3.60 40.76 22.94
C ASN A 207 -4.11 39.90 21.76
N SER A 208 -3.81 40.31 20.53
CA SER A 208 -4.11 39.53 19.33
C SER A 208 -2.95 38.60 18.95
N GLU A 209 -3.23 37.31 18.82
CA GLU A 209 -2.29 36.28 18.37
C GLU A 209 -2.59 35.79 16.96
N THR A 210 -1.56 35.75 16.11
CA THR A 210 -1.61 35.10 14.80
C THR A 210 -1.27 33.62 14.92
N ARG A 211 -1.98 32.77 14.18
CA ARG A 211 -1.70 31.33 14.06
C ARG A 211 -2.05 30.82 12.67
N TRP A 212 -1.34 29.80 12.19
CA TRP A 212 -1.77 29.02 11.03
C TRP A 212 -2.61 27.85 11.50
N HIS A 213 -3.73 27.62 10.83
CA HIS A 213 -4.67 26.57 11.17
C HIS A 213 -4.78 25.57 10.01
N PRO A 214 -4.68 24.26 10.25
CA PRO A 214 -4.92 23.27 9.20
C PRO A 214 -6.38 23.33 8.72
N LEU A 215 -6.57 23.19 7.43
CA LEU A 215 -7.89 23.15 6.79
C LEU A 215 -8.24 21.68 6.50
N LEU A 216 -9.15 21.12 7.29
CA LEU A 216 -9.62 19.74 7.16
C LEU A 216 -11.00 19.72 6.49
N ASP A 217 -11.06 20.35 5.32
CA ASP A 217 -12.29 20.47 4.54
C ASP A 217 -12.65 19.14 3.86
N ASN A 218 -11.66 18.47 3.27
CA ASN A 218 -11.86 17.27 2.46
C ASN A 218 -12.44 16.07 3.26
N ALA A 219 -13.37 15.35 2.64
CA ALA A 219 -13.93 14.11 3.13
C ALA A 219 -12.87 13.06 3.52
N THR A 220 -11.80 12.95 2.73
CA THR A 220 -10.72 11.99 3.00
C THR A 220 -9.97 12.34 4.29
N ASP A 221 -9.77 13.63 4.56
CA ASP A 221 -9.11 14.10 5.77
C ASP A 221 -10.02 13.93 6.98
N GLN A 222 -11.34 14.10 6.84
CA GLN A 222 -12.33 13.83 7.90
C GLN A 222 -12.39 12.33 8.25
N VAL A 223 -12.39 11.44 7.26
CA VAL A 223 -12.30 9.99 7.49
C VAL A 223 -10.98 9.62 8.18
N ARG A 224 -9.86 10.23 7.79
CA ARG A 224 -8.56 10.02 8.44
C ARG A 224 -8.57 10.48 9.91
N VAL A 225 -9.20 11.61 10.23
CA VAL A 225 -9.40 12.07 11.63
C VAL A 225 -10.05 10.96 12.45
N GLU A 226 -11.18 10.42 11.97
CA GLU A 226 -11.93 9.37 12.67
C GLU A 226 -11.12 8.08 12.83
N GLN A 227 -10.39 7.66 11.78
CA GLN A 227 -9.50 6.51 11.84
C GLN A 227 -8.40 6.69 12.89
N PHE A 228 -7.71 7.84 12.89
CA PHE A 228 -6.68 8.14 13.89
C PHE A 228 -7.27 8.26 15.31
N ALA A 229 -8.45 8.87 15.45
CA ALA A 229 -9.11 9.01 16.74
C ALA A 229 -9.54 7.66 17.34
N THR A 230 -9.92 6.70 16.48
CA THR A 230 -10.32 5.33 16.87
C THR A 230 -9.11 4.46 17.22
N VAL A 231 -8.02 4.56 16.45
CA VAL A 231 -6.81 3.73 16.62
C VAL A 231 -5.82 4.31 17.64
N MET A 232 -6.07 5.53 18.14
CA MET A 232 -5.18 6.21 19.10
C MET A 232 -4.91 5.34 20.34
N PRO A 233 -3.63 5.00 20.63
CA PRO A 233 -3.27 4.23 21.82
C PRO A 233 -3.75 4.89 23.11
N LEU A 234 -4.25 4.09 24.05
CA LEU A 234 -4.81 4.60 25.31
C LEU A 234 -3.80 5.40 26.14
N MET A 235 -2.52 5.03 26.10
CA MET A 235 -1.46 5.75 26.82
C MET A 235 -1.29 7.21 26.36
N CYS A 236 -1.69 7.54 25.12
CA CYS A 236 -1.68 8.91 24.62
C CYS A 236 -2.74 9.79 25.30
N ARG A 237 -3.76 9.19 25.92
CA ARG A 237 -4.95 9.88 26.44
C ARG A 237 -5.00 9.97 27.97
N MET A 238 -4.19 9.17 28.66
CA MET A 238 -4.31 8.93 30.10
C MET A 238 -3.14 9.55 30.89
N TYR A 239 -3.08 10.88 30.92
CA TYR A 239 -2.06 11.65 31.65
C TYR A 239 -2.66 12.81 32.45
N THR A 240 -1.95 13.29 33.48
CA THR A 240 -2.29 14.55 34.20
C THR A 240 -1.45 15.71 33.68
N PRO A 241 -2.03 16.86 33.28
CA PRO A 241 -1.25 18.04 32.90
C PRO A 241 -0.39 18.58 34.06
N PRO A 242 0.82 19.11 33.79
CA PRO A 242 1.79 19.51 34.83
C PRO A 242 1.40 20.72 35.71
N HIS A 243 0.27 21.40 35.44
CA HIS A 243 -0.12 22.64 36.13
C HIS A 243 -1.51 22.62 36.82
N SER A 244 -2.10 21.44 37.06
CA SER A 244 -3.30 21.35 37.89
C SER A 244 -2.94 21.47 39.39
N THR A 245 -2.71 22.68 39.89
CA THR A 245 -2.61 22.95 41.34
C THR A 245 -3.99 23.34 41.91
N PRO A 246 -4.47 22.67 42.97
CA PRO A 246 -5.54 23.20 43.81
C PRO A 246 -4.93 24.08 44.92
N GLY A 247 -5.28 25.37 44.93
CA GLY A 247 -5.23 26.23 46.13
C GLY A 247 -3.87 26.79 46.56
N GLN A 248 -3.86 28.10 46.84
CA GLN A 248 -2.72 28.89 47.32
C GLN A 248 -2.06 28.33 48.60
N GLY A 249 -0.73 28.26 48.62
CA GLY A 249 0.04 28.09 49.87
C GLY A 249 1.50 27.72 49.64
N ASN A 250 2.40 28.59 50.06
CA ASN A 250 3.87 28.49 50.02
C ASN A 250 4.51 27.13 50.37
N LYS A 251 5.68 26.94 49.73
CA LYS A 251 6.81 26.01 49.97
C LYS A 251 6.83 24.75 49.11
N ALA A 252 7.94 24.64 48.37
CA ALA A 252 8.42 23.42 47.75
C ALA A 252 8.60 22.34 48.81
N ASP A 253 7.64 21.43 48.88
CA ASP A 253 7.74 20.03 49.31
C ASP A 253 6.31 19.46 49.36
N SER A 254 6.14 18.20 48.93
CA SER A 254 4.90 17.43 48.79
C SER A 254 4.09 17.61 47.50
N VAL A 255 4.38 16.74 46.53
CA VAL A 255 3.41 16.29 45.52
C VAL A 255 2.33 15.51 46.29
N SER A 256 1.19 16.13 46.58
CA SER A 256 0.04 15.38 47.10
C SER A 256 -0.51 14.50 45.96
N PRO A 257 -0.80 13.21 46.21
CA PRO A 257 -1.33 12.34 45.16
C PRO A 257 -2.71 12.84 44.70
N PRO A 258 -3.07 12.66 43.42
CA PRO A 258 -4.42 12.93 42.96
C PRO A 258 -5.40 12.06 43.76
N THR A 259 -6.39 12.68 44.39
CA THR A 259 -7.51 12.00 45.06
C THR A 259 -8.09 10.94 44.14
N LYS A 260 -8.37 9.73 44.66
CA LYS A 260 -8.95 8.60 43.91
C LYS A 260 -10.12 9.06 43.04
N GLY A 261 -9.89 9.27 41.74
CA GLY A 261 -10.94 9.59 40.76
C GLY A 261 -10.64 10.64 39.68
N GLU A 262 -9.59 11.47 39.79
CA GLU A 262 -9.41 12.64 38.89
C GLU A 262 -8.30 12.52 37.83
N LEU A 263 -8.21 11.39 37.14
CA LEU A 263 -7.46 11.30 35.87
C LEU A 263 -8.48 11.34 34.72
N ARG A 264 -8.73 12.52 34.15
CA ARG A 264 -9.65 12.69 33.02
C ARG A 264 -8.95 12.28 31.72
N GLY A 265 -9.44 11.24 31.06
CA GLY A 265 -9.01 10.92 29.70
C GLY A 265 -9.39 12.05 28.75
N VAL A 266 -8.41 12.67 28.10
CA VAL A 266 -8.67 13.71 27.10
C VAL A 266 -9.29 13.05 25.85
N SER A 267 -10.21 13.77 25.18
CA SER A 267 -10.80 13.30 23.92
C SER A 267 -9.71 13.12 22.87
N SER A 268 -9.73 11.98 22.16
CA SER A 268 -8.76 11.66 21.10
C SER A 268 -8.75 12.73 20.00
N HIS A 269 -9.94 13.24 19.65
CA HIS A 269 -10.11 14.35 18.71
C HIS A 269 -9.41 15.62 19.19
N THR A 270 -9.55 15.98 20.46
CA THR A 270 -8.94 17.18 21.03
C THR A 270 -7.42 17.12 20.97
N ILE A 271 -6.81 16.00 21.35
CA ILE A 271 -5.36 15.83 21.27
C ILE A 271 -4.89 15.86 19.82
N LEU A 272 -5.58 15.18 18.92
CA LEU A 272 -5.23 15.11 17.49
C LEU A 272 -5.26 16.50 16.83
N PHE A 273 -6.34 17.26 17.01
CA PHE A 273 -6.43 18.63 16.47
C PHE A 273 -5.38 19.53 17.09
N HIS A 274 -5.17 19.46 18.41
CA HIS A 274 -4.15 20.27 19.06
C HIS A 274 -2.73 19.96 18.54
N PHE A 275 -2.41 18.69 18.31
CA PHE A 275 -1.14 18.31 17.69
C PHE A 275 -1.02 18.92 16.28
N LEU A 276 -2.00 18.68 15.40
CA LEU A 276 -1.98 19.19 14.02
C LEU A 276 -1.89 20.71 13.96
N HIS A 277 -2.61 21.43 14.83
CA HIS A 277 -2.59 22.89 14.88
C HIS A 277 -1.18 23.40 15.17
N HIS A 278 -0.52 22.86 16.18
CA HIS A 278 0.81 23.32 16.59
C HIS A 278 1.92 22.85 15.63
N THR A 279 1.82 21.64 15.06
CA THR A 279 2.84 21.17 14.10
C THR A 279 2.73 21.88 12.75
N VAL A 280 1.52 22.15 12.26
CA VAL A 280 1.31 22.91 11.02
C VAL A 280 1.74 24.37 11.21
N ASP A 281 1.33 25.02 12.31
CA ASP A 281 1.76 26.40 12.63
C ASP A 281 3.28 26.53 12.69
N SER A 282 3.94 25.61 13.41
CA SER A 282 5.39 25.61 13.53
C SER A 282 6.11 25.41 12.19
N GLN A 283 5.66 24.45 11.37
CA GLN A 283 6.29 24.14 10.08
C GLN A 283 6.10 25.28 9.06
N VAL A 284 4.89 25.85 8.95
CA VAL A 284 4.62 26.97 8.04
C VAL A 284 5.47 28.19 8.43
N ARG A 285 5.62 28.48 9.73
CA ARG A 285 6.46 29.58 10.22
C ARG A 285 7.94 29.39 9.90
N GLN A 286 8.45 28.17 10.05
CA GLN A 286 9.83 27.85 9.69
C GLN A 286 10.07 28.09 8.18
N ILE A 287 9.15 27.65 7.33
CA ILE A 287 9.20 27.88 5.88
C ILE A 287 9.13 29.38 5.58
N ALA A 288 8.18 30.11 6.17
CA ALA A 288 8.02 31.55 5.97
C ALA A 288 9.22 32.39 6.46
N THR A 289 9.96 31.90 7.47
CA THR A 289 11.19 32.56 7.93
C THR A 289 12.33 32.40 6.92
N SER A 290 12.39 31.26 6.23
CA SER A 290 13.40 30.99 5.19
C SER A 290 13.14 31.76 3.88
N THR A 291 11.88 32.08 3.60
CA THR A 291 11.44 32.76 2.36
C THR A 291 10.63 34.00 2.71
N PRO A 292 11.22 35.22 2.72
CA PRO A 292 10.50 36.42 3.13
C PRO A 292 9.34 36.73 2.16
N LEU A 293 8.18 37.09 2.73
CA LEU A 293 7.00 37.48 1.96
C LEU A 293 7.31 38.70 1.06
N PRO A 294 6.81 38.73 -0.20
CA PRO A 294 7.08 39.82 -1.13
C PRO A 294 6.57 41.17 -0.59
N ALA A 295 7.40 42.21 -0.70
CA ALA A 295 7.07 43.56 -0.26
C ALA A 295 6.11 44.25 -1.24
N THR A 296 4.84 43.87 -1.22
CA THR A 296 3.78 44.57 -1.96
C THR A 296 3.37 45.87 -1.27
N GLN A 297 2.92 46.87 -2.02
CA GLN A 297 2.26 48.07 -1.48
C GLN A 297 0.92 47.67 -0.84
N LEU A 298 0.93 47.37 0.46
CA LEU A 298 -0.25 47.01 1.23
C LEU A 298 -1.02 48.28 1.65
N SER A 299 -2.34 48.17 1.76
CA SER A 299 -3.20 49.27 2.23
C SER A 299 -2.75 49.78 3.59
N LYS A 300 -2.78 51.11 3.80
CA LYS A 300 -2.41 51.76 5.07
C LYS A 300 -3.51 51.69 6.13
N ASP A 301 -4.73 51.30 5.74
CA ASP A 301 -5.91 51.34 6.61
C ASP A 301 -6.02 50.13 7.55
N LEU A 302 -5.37 49.01 7.21
CA LEU A 302 -5.34 47.78 7.99
C LEU A 302 -3.90 47.42 8.39
N PRO A 303 -3.67 46.82 9.57
CA PRO A 303 -2.33 46.42 10.05
C PRO A 303 -1.84 45.14 9.36
N LEU A 304 -1.95 45.08 8.03
CA LEU A 304 -1.63 43.91 7.21
C LEU A 304 -0.14 43.58 7.25
N ARG A 305 0.72 44.59 7.34
CA ARG A 305 2.18 44.40 7.37
C ARG A 305 2.61 43.76 8.68
N GLU A 306 2.09 44.28 9.80
CA GLU A 306 2.35 43.79 11.15
C GLU A 306 1.78 42.38 11.33
N TRP A 307 0.58 42.13 10.79
CA TRP A 307 -0.04 40.80 10.77
C TRP A 307 0.76 39.77 9.95
N LEU A 308 1.19 40.10 8.72
CA LEU A 308 2.00 39.20 7.89
C LEU A 308 3.38 38.93 8.51
N GLN A 309 3.99 39.93 9.15
CA GLN A 309 5.24 39.75 9.89
C GLN A 309 5.06 38.86 11.13
N ALA A 310 3.96 39.02 11.85
CA ALA A 310 3.60 38.18 12.98
C ALA A 310 3.39 36.71 12.52
N LEU A 311 2.68 36.47 11.41
CA LEU A 311 2.50 35.12 10.84
C LEU A 311 3.82 34.41 10.48
N GLY A 312 4.90 35.15 10.21
CA GLY A 312 6.23 34.59 9.94
C GLY A 312 7.11 34.42 11.18
N LYS A 313 7.12 35.38 12.13
CA LYS A 313 8.17 35.48 13.17
C LYS A 313 7.68 35.47 14.63
N LYS A 314 6.59 36.16 14.95
CA LYS A 314 6.10 36.37 16.34
C LYS A 314 4.60 36.10 16.44
N ARG A 315 4.14 35.42 17.50
CA ARG A 315 2.70 35.18 17.67
C ARG A 315 1.89 36.46 17.85
N GLY A 316 2.39 37.46 18.57
CA GLY A 316 1.66 38.70 18.85
C GLY A 316 1.72 39.75 17.73
N VAL A 317 0.62 40.50 17.55
CA VAL A 317 0.56 41.73 16.74
C VAL A 317 0.63 42.93 17.67
N GLU A 318 1.71 43.71 17.60
CA GLU A 318 1.92 44.92 18.41
C GLU A 318 1.28 46.14 17.69
N THR A 319 -0.05 46.26 17.71
CA THR A 319 -0.79 47.41 17.11
C THR A 319 -2.02 47.81 17.91
N ASP A 320 -2.65 48.93 17.52
CA ASP A 320 -3.91 49.43 18.09
C ASP A 320 -5.05 48.39 18.00
N GLY A 321 -5.78 48.19 19.10
CA GLY A 321 -6.81 47.15 19.24
C GLY A 321 -7.95 47.30 18.23
N GLU A 322 -8.40 48.54 17.96
CA GLU A 322 -9.50 48.79 17.02
C GLU A 322 -9.12 48.40 15.57
N LYS A 323 -7.85 48.58 15.19
CA LYS A 323 -7.35 48.18 13.88
C LYS A 323 -7.22 46.65 13.76
N CYS A 324 -6.85 45.99 14.85
CA CYS A 324 -6.85 44.52 14.93
C CYS A 324 -8.27 43.96 14.80
N ASP A 325 -9.26 44.58 15.44
CA ASP A 325 -10.66 44.13 15.38
C ASP A 325 -11.23 44.28 13.96
N ARG A 326 -10.92 45.37 13.26
CA ARG A 326 -11.30 45.55 11.84
C ARG A 326 -10.65 44.50 10.94
N LEU A 327 -9.38 44.16 11.19
CA LEU A 327 -8.69 43.09 10.47
C LEU A 327 -9.31 41.72 10.77
N ALA A 328 -9.60 41.42 12.05
CA ALA A 328 -10.26 40.19 12.46
C ALA A 328 -11.64 40.04 11.79
N ALA A 329 -12.42 41.12 11.72
CA ALA A 329 -13.72 41.14 11.04
C ALA A 329 -13.58 40.91 9.52
N ALA A 330 -12.58 41.54 8.88
CA ALA A 330 -12.29 41.32 7.46
C ALA A 330 -11.85 39.87 7.17
N LEU A 331 -10.99 39.30 8.01
CA LEU A 331 -10.56 37.90 7.92
C LEU A 331 -11.74 36.95 8.15
N THR A 332 -12.57 37.21 9.16
CA THR A 332 -13.78 36.42 9.43
C THR A 332 -14.73 36.44 8.24
N THR A 333 -14.93 37.61 7.62
CA THR A 333 -15.76 37.74 6.41
C THR A 333 -15.18 36.98 5.22
N TRP A 334 -13.87 37.06 5.02
CA TRP A 334 -13.17 36.32 3.97
C TRP A 334 -13.23 34.81 4.19
N MET A 335 -13.17 34.37 5.46
CA MET A 335 -13.20 32.96 5.88
C MET A 335 -14.61 32.42 6.14
N ALA A 336 -15.66 33.24 6.08
CA ALA A 336 -17.04 32.83 6.30
C ALA A 336 -17.44 31.57 5.49
N PRO A 337 -17.02 31.41 4.20
CA PRO A 337 -17.19 30.18 3.44
C PRO A 337 -16.72 28.88 4.12
N ILE A 338 -15.62 28.94 4.85
CA ILE A 338 -14.93 27.79 5.44
C ILE A 338 -15.03 27.77 6.97
N GLN A 339 -15.71 28.76 7.56
CA GLN A 339 -15.76 28.96 9.02
C GLN A 339 -16.36 27.75 9.76
N ARG A 340 -17.33 27.06 9.14
CA ARG A 340 -17.90 25.80 9.68
C ARG A 340 -16.88 24.65 9.69
N GLN A 341 -15.92 24.64 8.76
CA GLN A 341 -14.86 23.62 8.68
C GLN A 341 -13.70 23.91 9.67
N LEU A 342 -13.59 25.16 10.13
CA LEU A 342 -12.54 25.59 11.05
C LEU A 342 -12.90 25.39 12.53
N THR A 343 -14.16 25.12 12.86
CA THR A 343 -14.65 25.06 14.25
C THR A 343 -14.31 23.75 14.97
N ALA A 344 -13.43 22.91 14.42
CA ALA A 344 -13.01 21.59 14.93
C ALA A 344 -14.16 20.59 15.24
N LYS A 345 -15.39 20.92 14.85
CA LYS A 345 -16.53 20.00 14.90
C LYS A 345 -16.61 19.26 13.58
N ILE A 346 -16.53 17.94 13.65
CA ILE A 346 -16.81 17.06 12.51
C ILE A 346 -18.26 17.31 12.11
N LEU A 347 -18.47 17.81 10.89
CA LEU A 347 -19.81 17.97 10.37
C LEU A 347 -20.37 16.57 10.09
N PRO A 348 -21.61 16.24 10.49
CA PRO A 348 -22.20 14.94 10.16
C PRO A 348 -22.58 14.84 8.68
N PHE A 349 -22.84 15.98 8.03
CA PHE A 349 -23.31 16.05 6.65
C PHE A 349 -22.56 17.12 5.84
N ARG A 350 -22.47 16.89 4.52
CA ARG A 350 -21.98 17.81 3.50
C ARG A 350 -23.01 17.99 2.39
N THR A 351 -22.96 19.11 1.68
CA THR A 351 -23.81 19.32 0.49
C THR A 351 -23.41 18.37 -0.63
N CYS A 352 -24.40 17.78 -1.29
CA CYS A 352 -24.24 16.75 -2.31
C CYS A 352 -25.02 17.09 -3.57
N PHE A 353 -24.43 16.69 -4.71
CA PHE A 353 -24.99 16.83 -6.04
C PHE A 353 -25.17 15.45 -6.66
N THR A 354 -26.40 15.08 -6.98
CA THR A 354 -26.73 13.80 -7.61
C THR A 354 -27.10 14.05 -9.06
N LEU A 355 -26.30 13.52 -9.99
CA LEU A 355 -26.60 13.60 -11.42
C LEU A 355 -27.51 12.43 -11.82
N GLU A 356 -28.74 12.75 -12.21
CA GLU A 356 -29.70 11.78 -12.70
C GLU A 356 -29.70 11.76 -14.24
N THR A 357 -29.84 10.55 -14.77
CA THR A 357 -29.95 10.31 -16.21
C THR A 357 -31.35 10.72 -16.72
N PRO A 358 -31.48 11.18 -17.97
CA PRO A 358 -32.78 11.46 -18.57
C PRO A 358 -33.69 10.22 -18.55
N THR A 359 -34.99 10.42 -18.30
CA THR A 359 -36.03 9.38 -18.41
C THR A 359 -36.43 9.16 -19.86
N ASP A 360 -36.77 7.92 -20.25
CA ASP A 360 -37.18 7.48 -21.60
C ASP A 360 -37.85 8.58 -22.45
N GLY A 361 -37.15 9.00 -23.51
CA GLY A 361 -37.63 9.97 -24.49
C GLY A 361 -37.33 11.44 -24.20
N LYS A 362 -36.68 11.78 -23.07
CA LYS A 362 -36.17 13.13 -22.79
C LYS A 362 -34.65 13.22 -23.00
N THR A 363 -34.17 14.41 -23.38
CA THR A 363 -32.74 14.68 -23.59
C THR A 363 -32.06 15.39 -22.42
N ASP A 364 -32.87 15.87 -21.47
CA ASP A 364 -32.42 16.78 -20.42
C ASP A 364 -32.03 16.00 -19.18
N TRP A 365 -30.83 16.30 -18.68
CA TRP A 365 -30.26 15.76 -17.45
C TRP A 365 -30.70 16.61 -16.26
N SER A 366 -30.77 16.02 -15.07
CA SER A 366 -31.07 16.75 -13.84
C SER A 366 -29.97 16.57 -12.80
N LEU A 367 -29.49 17.69 -12.25
CA LEU A 367 -28.57 17.70 -11.14
C LEU A 367 -29.34 18.08 -9.87
N HIS A 368 -29.61 17.09 -9.02
CA HIS A 368 -30.37 17.23 -7.78
C HIS A 368 -29.47 17.63 -6.63
N TYR A 369 -30.01 18.44 -5.71
CA TYR A 369 -29.31 18.91 -4.52
C TYR A 369 -29.71 18.09 -3.29
N GLY A 370 -28.79 17.96 -2.33
CA GLY A 370 -29.08 17.29 -1.07
C GLY A 370 -27.97 17.43 -0.03
N LEU A 371 -28.15 16.75 1.10
CA LEU A 371 -27.14 16.59 2.14
C LEU A 371 -26.73 15.11 2.23
N GLN A 372 -25.44 14.83 2.09
CA GLN A 372 -24.86 13.49 2.18
C GLN A 372 -24.11 13.35 3.49
N ALA A 373 -24.24 12.20 4.14
CA ALA A 373 -23.50 11.93 5.37
C ALA A 373 -22.01 11.72 5.09
N ILE A 374 -21.14 12.24 5.96
CA ILE A 374 -19.68 12.17 5.77
C ILE A 374 -19.14 10.77 6.03
N ASN A 375 -19.67 10.09 7.06
CA ASN A 375 -19.23 8.75 7.47
C ASN A 375 -19.83 7.63 6.61
N ASP A 376 -20.82 7.96 5.78
CA ASP A 376 -21.56 6.99 4.98
C ASP A 376 -22.05 7.67 3.68
N PRO A 377 -21.28 7.57 2.59
CA PRO A 377 -21.59 8.21 1.33
C PRO A 377 -22.91 7.76 0.68
N ASP A 378 -23.43 6.58 1.04
CA ASP A 378 -24.66 6.06 0.43
C ASP A 378 -25.91 6.76 0.99
N VAL A 379 -25.80 7.40 2.16
CA VAL A 379 -26.90 8.15 2.77
C VAL A 379 -26.94 9.58 2.25
N VAL A 380 -27.88 9.83 1.33
CA VAL A 380 -28.16 11.15 0.75
C VAL A 380 -29.60 11.57 1.03
N ILE A 381 -29.77 12.75 1.61
CA ILE A 381 -31.08 13.37 1.90
C ILE A 381 -31.35 14.41 0.82
N GLY A 382 -32.37 14.18 0.00
CA GLY A 382 -32.75 15.10 -1.07
C GLY A 382 -33.23 16.46 -0.54
N ALA A 383 -32.97 17.52 -1.33
CA ALA A 383 -33.37 18.88 -1.01
C ALA A 383 -34.88 19.01 -0.76
N GLN A 384 -35.72 18.25 -1.45
CA GLN A 384 -37.17 18.28 -1.24
C GLN A 384 -37.55 17.93 0.20
N VAL A 385 -36.97 16.87 0.77
CA VAL A 385 -37.18 16.47 2.17
C VAL A 385 -36.73 17.58 3.13
N ILE A 386 -35.63 18.25 2.81
CA ILE A 386 -35.11 19.36 3.62
C ILE A 386 -36.08 20.55 3.61
N TRP A 387 -36.64 20.89 2.45
CA TRP A 387 -37.59 22.00 2.32
C TRP A 387 -38.96 21.72 2.94
N ASP A 388 -39.41 20.47 2.91
CA ASP A 388 -40.67 20.04 3.51
C ASP A 388 -40.65 20.05 5.06
N HIS A 389 -39.45 20.08 5.67
CA HIS A 389 -39.26 20.08 7.12
C HIS A 389 -38.47 21.30 7.64
N PRO A 390 -39.09 22.48 7.79
CA PRO A 390 -38.49 23.70 8.37
C PRO A 390 -38.29 23.59 9.88
N VAL A 391 -37.34 22.76 10.32
CA VAL A 391 -36.98 22.53 11.72
C VAL A 391 -35.54 22.97 12.00
N GLU A 392 -35.28 23.45 13.22
CA GLU A 392 -33.91 23.78 13.65
C GLU A 392 -33.00 22.55 13.72
N LYS A 393 -33.57 21.37 13.99
CA LYS A 393 -32.86 20.10 14.04
C LYS A 393 -33.66 19.01 13.35
N LEU A 394 -33.07 18.38 12.34
CA LEU A 394 -33.67 17.27 11.62
C LEU A 394 -32.97 15.97 12.01
N ALA A 395 -33.67 15.09 12.72
CA ALA A 395 -33.16 13.76 13.07
C ALA A 395 -33.56 12.75 11.99
N ILE A 396 -32.57 12.13 11.34
CA ILE A 396 -32.75 11.08 10.33
C ILE A 396 -31.90 9.89 10.77
N GLU A 397 -32.56 8.75 10.98
CA GLU A 397 -31.97 7.54 11.57
C GLU A 397 -31.31 7.82 12.94
N ALA A 398 -30.00 7.56 13.07
CA ALA A 398 -29.21 7.82 14.27
C ALA A 398 -28.43 9.16 14.20
N ARG A 399 -28.74 10.04 13.24
CA ARG A 399 -27.99 11.26 12.95
C ARG A 399 -28.88 12.50 13.05
N THR A 400 -28.32 13.63 13.49
CA THR A 400 -29.03 14.90 13.60
C THR A 400 -28.34 15.96 12.76
N ILE A 401 -29.12 16.67 11.93
CA ILE A 401 -28.67 17.83 11.15
C ILE A 401 -29.14 19.09 11.87
N ASP A 402 -28.20 19.92 12.30
CA ASP A 402 -28.49 21.25 12.80
C ASP A 402 -28.70 22.21 11.61
N GLN A 403 -29.80 22.96 11.60
CA GLN A 403 -30.19 23.95 10.58
C GLN A 403 -30.03 23.42 9.14
N PRO A 404 -30.84 22.42 8.72
CA PRO A 404 -30.66 21.75 7.43
C PRO A 404 -30.81 22.69 6.22
N GLN A 405 -31.74 23.66 6.24
CA GLN A 405 -31.89 24.61 5.13
C GLN A 405 -30.69 25.55 5.02
N GLU A 406 -30.20 26.10 6.14
CA GLU A 406 -29.03 26.98 6.14
C GLU A 406 -27.76 26.23 5.75
N THR A 407 -27.67 24.94 6.09
CA THR A 407 -26.58 24.07 5.68
C THR A 407 -26.59 23.84 4.17
N LEU A 408 -27.77 23.53 3.60
CA LEU A 408 -27.92 23.36 2.16
C LEU A 408 -27.66 24.66 1.39
N LEU A 409 -28.27 25.79 1.78
CA LEU A 409 -28.10 27.08 1.11
C LEU A 409 -26.66 27.59 1.17
N ALA A 410 -25.98 27.45 2.31
CA ALA A 410 -24.57 27.79 2.42
C ALA A 410 -23.73 26.97 1.44
N GLY A 411 -23.98 25.66 1.36
CA GLY A 411 -23.28 24.78 0.41
C GLY A 411 -23.54 25.14 -1.05
N LEU A 412 -24.80 25.40 -1.42
CA LEU A 412 -25.16 25.81 -2.78
C LEU A 412 -24.54 27.16 -3.16
N GLY A 413 -24.50 28.13 -2.24
CA GLY A 413 -23.85 29.42 -2.45
C GLY A 413 -22.32 29.34 -2.62
N LEU A 414 -21.69 28.31 -2.05
CA LEU A 414 -20.28 28.02 -2.28
C LEU A 414 -20.06 27.28 -3.59
N ALA A 415 -20.92 26.30 -3.89
CA ALA A 415 -20.85 25.52 -5.11
C ALA A 415 -21.12 26.37 -6.36
N SER A 416 -21.96 27.41 -6.28
CA SER A 416 -22.23 28.31 -7.42
C SER A 416 -20.98 29.05 -7.90
N ARG A 417 -19.98 29.28 -7.03
CA ARG A 417 -18.67 29.84 -7.41
C ARG A 417 -17.84 28.87 -8.25
N LEU A 418 -18.04 27.57 -8.06
CA LEU A 418 -17.34 26.50 -8.78
C LEU A 418 -18.12 26.07 -10.03
N TYR A 419 -19.45 26.12 -9.97
CA TYR A 419 -20.36 25.77 -11.06
C TYR A 419 -21.49 26.81 -11.18
N PRO A 420 -21.32 27.83 -12.05
CA PRO A 420 -22.25 28.96 -12.15
C PRO A 420 -23.70 28.60 -12.47
N LEU A 421 -23.96 27.43 -13.07
CA LEU A 421 -25.33 27.01 -13.40
C LEU A 421 -26.22 26.79 -12.15
N ILE A 422 -25.63 26.56 -10.98
CA ILE A 422 -26.37 26.46 -9.70
C ILE A 422 -26.95 27.81 -9.28
N GLU A 423 -26.34 28.93 -9.69
CA GLU A 423 -26.78 30.28 -9.31
C GLU A 423 -28.23 30.54 -9.74
N GLN A 424 -28.65 29.98 -10.88
CA GLN A 424 -30.02 30.11 -11.37
C GLN A 424 -31.04 29.54 -10.37
N SER A 425 -30.72 28.41 -9.74
CA SER A 425 -31.60 27.79 -8.73
C SER A 425 -31.69 28.62 -7.45
N LEU A 426 -30.66 29.41 -7.11
CA LEU A 426 -30.64 30.22 -5.87
C LEU A 426 -31.62 31.40 -5.91
N HIS A 427 -32.19 31.74 -7.07
CA HIS A 427 -33.26 32.73 -7.18
C HIS A 427 -34.66 32.17 -6.83
N GLU A 428 -34.78 30.85 -6.71
CA GLU A 428 -36.01 30.18 -6.31
C GLU A 428 -36.14 30.12 -4.78
N GLN A 429 -37.37 30.04 -4.27
CA GLN A 429 -37.61 29.94 -2.82
C GLN A 429 -37.14 28.59 -2.24
N GLN A 430 -37.14 27.53 -3.05
CA GLN A 430 -36.79 26.17 -2.64
C GLN A 430 -35.94 25.51 -3.73
N PRO A 431 -34.62 25.78 -3.78
CA PRO A 431 -33.75 25.16 -4.78
C PRO A 431 -33.67 23.65 -4.57
N ILE A 432 -34.16 22.89 -5.56
CA ILE A 432 -34.17 21.41 -5.53
C ILE A 432 -33.21 20.82 -6.56
N LYS A 433 -33.13 21.39 -7.77
CA LYS A 433 -32.31 20.89 -8.88
C LYS A 433 -31.99 21.96 -9.93
N VAL A 434 -31.04 21.64 -10.81
CA VAL A 434 -30.82 22.37 -12.08
C VAL A 434 -30.93 21.40 -13.27
N ILE A 435 -31.48 21.87 -14.38
CA ILE A 435 -31.63 21.11 -15.62
C ILE A 435 -30.40 21.37 -16.51
N LEU A 436 -29.79 20.31 -17.01
CA LEU A 436 -28.57 20.35 -17.83
C LEU A 436 -28.85 19.72 -19.20
N ASN A 437 -28.29 20.29 -20.26
CA ASN A 437 -28.22 19.60 -21.55
C ASN A 437 -27.07 18.56 -21.56
N ALA A 438 -27.03 17.68 -22.56
CA ALA A 438 -26.01 16.63 -22.66
C ALA A 438 -24.56 17.16 -22.65
N GLN A 439 -24.31 18.34 -23.23
CA GLN A 439 -22.98 18.97 -23.21
C GLN A 439 -22.61 19.48 -21.81
N GLN A 440 -23.54 20.14 -21.13
CA GLN A 440 -23.35 20.63 -19.75
C GLN A 440 -23.19 19.48 -18.75
N ALA A 441 -23.93 18.39 -18.94
CA ALA A 441 -23.77 17.16 -18.15
C ALA A 441 -22.39 16.53 -18.39
N TYR A 442 -21.94 16.45 -19.64
CA TYR A 442 -20.59 16.01 -19.97
C TYR A 442 -19.51 16.90 -19.33
N ASP A 443 -19.64 18.23 -19.44
CA ASP A 443 -18.70 19.18 -18.85
C ASP A 443 -18.66 19.06 -17.31
N PHE A 444 -19.83 18.83 -16.68
CA PHE A 444 -19.94 18.55 -15.25
C PHE A 444 -19.20 17.26 -14.87
N ILE A 445 -19.40 16.18 -15.62
CA ILE A 445 -18.71 14.90 -15.39
C ILE A 445 -17.20 15.06 -15.60
N GLN A 446 -16.75 15.76 -16.64
CA GLN A 446 -15.32 15.86 -16.95
C GLN A 446 -14.54 16.79 -16.01
N SER A 447 -15.12 17.93 -15.62
CA SER A 447 -14.37 19.01 -14.96
C SER A 447 -14.91 19.35 -13.58
N THR A 448 -16.22 19.59 -13.47
CA THR A 448 -16.83 20.19 -12.28
C THR A 448 -16.94 19.21 -11.11
N SER A 449 -17.31 17.97 -11.39
CA SER A 449 -17.46 16.90 -10.38
C SER A 449 -16.22 16.72 -9.49
N TRP A 450 -15.03 16.61 -10.06
CA TRP A 450 -13.77 16.50 -9.30
C TRP A 450 -13.46 17.79 -8.53
N LEU A 451 -13.73 18.94 -9.14
CA LEU A 451 -13.57 20.24 -8.48
C LEU A 451 -14.47 20.35 -7.25
N LEU A 452 -15.73 19.92 -7.36
CA LEU A 452 -16.69 19.88 -6.25
C LEU A 452 -16.24 18.89 -5.16
N GLN A 453 -15.83 17.68 -5.53
CA GLN A 453 -15.32 16.68 -4.58
C GLN A 453 -14.10 17.19 -3.79
N ASN A 454 -13.16 17.89 -4.46
CA ASN A 454 -12.00 18.49 -3.81
C ASN A 454 -12.33 19.66 -2.88
N ASN A 455 -13.48 20.30 -3.09
CA ASN A 455 -14.02 21.35 -2.23
C ASN A 455 -15.06 20.78 -1.24
N SER A 456 -15.03 19.47 -0.99
CA SER A 456 -15.78 18.80 0.08
C SER A 456 -17.28 18.67 -0.17
N PHE A 457 -17.69 18.74 -1.43
CA PHE A 457 -19.04 18.43 -1.85
C PHE A 457 -19.17 16.94 -2.20
N GLY A 458 -20.30 16.36 -1.84
CA GLY A 458 -20.72 15.05 -2.36
C GLY A 458 -21.04 15.15 -3.84
N VAL A 459 -20.59 14.19 -4.63
CA VAL A 459 -21.02 14.05 -6.03
C VAL A 459 -21.35 12.59 -6.27
N VAL A 460 -22.60 12.32 -6.61
CA VAL A 460 -23.11 11.00 -6.98
C VAL A 460 -23.37 11.00 -8.48
N LEU A 461 -22.66 10.12 -9.19
CA LEU A 461 -22.80 9.94 -10.63
C LEU A 461 -23.54 8.62 -10.91
N PRO A 462 -24.18 8.49 -12.08
CA PRO A 462 -24.75 7.22 -12.51
C PRO A 462 -23.68 6.12 -12.51
N PRO A 463 -24.00 4.87 -12.11
CA PRO A 463 -23.02 3.78 -11.99
C PRO A 463 -22.17 3.55 -13.25
N SER A 464 -22.78 3.69 -14.44
CA SER A 464 -22.09 3.53 -15.73
C SER A 464 -21.02 4.62 -15.99
N LEU A 465 -21.17 5.80 -15.38
CA LEU A 465 -20.32 6.98 -15.56
C LEU A 465 -19.44 7.29 -14.33
N ALA A 466 -19.63 6.57 -13.22
CA ALA A 466 -18.88 6.76 -11.99
C ALA A 466 -17.42 6.27 -12.10
N ASN A 467 -17.19 5.19 -12.86
CA ASN A 467 -15.89 4.52 -12.93
C ASN A 467 -15.01 5.05 -14.08
N ARG A 468 -14.31 6.17 -13.85
CA ARG A 468 -13.60 6.96 -14.88
C ARG A 468 -12.31 6.36 -15.40
N ASP A 469 -11.63 5.58 -14.55
CA ASP A 469 -10.33 4.98 -14.85
C ASP A 469 -10.46 3.55 -15.40
N GLY A 470 -11.65 2.97 -15.32
CA GLY A 470 -11.94 1.64 -15.87
C GLY A 470 -12.17 1.70 -17.38
N TRP A 471 -11.44 0.89 -18.16
CA TRP A 471 -11.73 0.67 -19.58
C TRP A 471 -13.11 0.05 -19.84
N ALA A 472 -13.75 -0.49 -18.80
CA ALA A 472 -14.97 -1.27 -18.85
C ALA A 472 -16.23 -0.50 -19.32
N SER A 473 -16.21 0.83 -19.37
CA SER A 473 -17.31 1.65 -19.91
C SER A 473 -16.90 2.50 -21.12
N ARG A 474 -15.68 2.34 -21.66
CA ARG A 474 -15.21 3.11 -22.83
C ARG A 474 -15.50 2.40 -24.14
N LEU A 475 -15.49 3.17 -25.23
CA LEU A 475 -15.37 2.61 -26.59
C LEU A 475 -14.01 1.91 -26.71
N GLY A 476 -14.04 0.64 -27.09
CA GLY A 476 -12.86 -0.18 -27.27
C GLY A 476 -13.10 -1.33 -28.24
N LEU A 477 -12.14 -2.24 -28.28
CA LEU A 477 -12.14 -3.38 -29.17
C LEU A 477 -12.40 -4.66 -28.36
N ALA A 478 -13.32 -5.48 -28.85
CA ALA A 478 -13.43 -6.89 -28.50
C ALA A 478 -12.73 -7.74 -29.55
N VAL A 479 -11.95 -8.71 -29.06
CA VAL A 479 -11.10 -9.54 -29.92
C VAL A 479 -11.52 -10.98 -29.80
N ARG A 480 -11.95 -11.58 -30.92
CA ARG A 480 -12.14 -13.03 -31.02
C ARG A 480 -10.95 -13.67 -31.71
N ALA A 481 -10.23 -14.51 -30.97
CA ALA A 481 -9.03 -15.18 -31.45
C ALA A 481 -9.25 -16.68 -31.67
N GLN A 482 -8.74 -17.18 -32.80
CA GLN A 482 -8.78 -18.59 -33.19
C GLN A 482 -7.42 -19.05 -33.71
N THR A 483 -7.01 -20.26 -33.33
CA THR A 483 -5.79 -20.88 -33.89
C THR A 483 -5.99 -21.25 -35.35
N SER A 484 -5.06 -20.86 -36.24
CA SER A 484 -5.04 -21.36 -37.61
C SER A 484 -4.58 -22.83 -37.61
N ARG A 485 -5.49 -23.79 -37.90
CA ARG A 485 -5.11 -25.21 -38.03
C ARG A 485 -4.30 -25.41 -39.33
N SER A 486 -2.97 -25.30 -39.26
CA SER A 486 -2.10 -25.78 -40.34
C SER A 486 -1.95 -27.30 -40.26
N LYS A 487 -2.09 -27.99 -41.40
CA LYS A 487 -2.06 -29.46 -41.54
C LYS A 487 -0.69 -30.11 -41.32
N LYS A 488 0.35 -29.34 -40.97
CA LYS A 488 1.67 -29.88 -40.58
C LYS A 488 1.90 -29.58 -39.09
N GLN A 489 2.16 -30.62 -38.31
CA GLN A 489 2.57 -30.58 -36.90
C GLN A 489 3.88 -29.79 -36.71
N GLN A 490 3.86 -28.48 -36.87
CA GLN A 490 4.84 -27.58 -36.27
C GLN A 490 4.18 -26.99 -35.04
N GLY A 491 4.83 -27.11 -33.87
CA GLY A 491 4.31 -26.66 -32.59
C GLY A 491 3.84 -25.21 -32.63
N LEU A 492 2.75 -24.92 -31.91
CA LEU A 492 2.17 -23.58 -31.79
C LEU A 492 3.04 -22.71 -30.87
N GLY A 493 4.17 -22.19 -31.36
CA GLY A 493 5.01 -21.28 -30.57
C GLY A 493 4.36 -19.90 -30.34
N LEU A 494 4.95 -19.10 -29.44
CA LEU A 494 4.51 -17.72 -29.15
C LEU A 494 4.40 -16.82 -30.39
N GLN A 495 5.22 -17.07 -31.42
CA GLN A 495 5.21 -16.34 -32.69
C GLN A 495 4.21 -16.87 -33.72
N SER A 496 3.39 -17.88 -33.36
CA SER A 496 2.36 -18.41 -34.27
C SER A 496 1.27 -17.39 -34.54
N LEU A 497 0.93 -17.21 -35.81
CA LEU A 497 -0.10 -16.27 -36.24
C LEU A 497 -1.49 -16.84 -35.98
N LEU A 498 -2.32 -16.07 -35.27
CA LEU A 498 -3.70 -16.41 -34.99
C LEU A 498 -4.66 -15.68 -35.94
N ASN A 499 -5.82 -16.28 -36.16
CA ASN A 499 -6.92 -15.64 -36.88
C ASN A 499 -7.72 -14.78 -35.90
N PHE A 500 -7.84 -13.49 -36.17
CA PHE A 500 -8.59 -12.57 -35.33
C PHE A 500 -9.81 -12.03 -36.04
N LYS A 501 -10.93 -11.99 -35.31
CA LYS A 501 -12.10 -11.20 -35.65
C LYS A 501 -12.22 -10.07 -34.64
N TRP A 502 -12.17 -8.85 -35.14
CA TRP A 502 -12.29 -7.63 -34.35
C TRP A 502 -13.72 -7.14 -34.38
N GLU A 503 -14.26 -6.78 -33.21
CA GLU A 503 -15.58 -6.17 -33.05
C GLU A 503 -15.41 -4.92 -32.17
N LEU A 504 -16.15 -3.84 -32.46
CA LEU A 504 -16.18 -2.69 -31.57
C LEU A 504 -17.10 -2.98 -30.39
N THR A 505 -16.69 -2.55 -29.20
CA THR A 505 -17.52 -2.63 -28.00
C THR A 505 -17.58 -1.30 -27.30
N ILE A 506 -18.74 -1.00 -26.73
CA ILE A 506 -18.92 0.04 -25.73
C ILE A 506 -19.48 -0.63 -24.49
N GLY A 507 -18.74 -0.56 -23.39
CA GLY A 507 -19.14 -1.30 -22.20
C GLY A 507 -19.10 -2.81 -22.43
N LYS A 508 -20.23 -3.49 -22.22
CA LYS A 508 -20.45 -4.90 -22.55
C LYS A 508 -21.12 -5.11 -23.91
N HIS A 509 -21.50 -4.04 -24.59
CA HIS A 509 -22.32 -4.09 -25.81
C HIS A 509 -21.43 -4.09 -27.06
N ARG A 510 -21.72 -5.00 -27.99
CA ARG A 510 -21.03 -5.08 -29.28
C ARG A 510 -21.74 -4.21 -30.30
N LEU A 511 -20.98 -3.36 -30.96
CA LEU A 511 -21.52 -2.43 -31.96
C LEU A 511 -21.19 -2.91 -33.36
N SER A 512 -22.21 -2.98 -34.20
CA SER A 512 -22.00 -3.05 -35.64
C SER A 512 -21.48 -1.71 -36.17
N LYS A 513 -20.93 -1.72 -37.38
CA LYS A 513 -20.50 -0.49 -38.05
C LYS A 513 -21.68 0.48 -38.24
N GLU A 514 -22.86 -0.03 -38.57
CA GLU A 514 -24.07 0.79 -38.77
C GLU A 514 -24.54 1.42 -37.46
N ASP A 515 -24.50 0.66 -36.35
CA ASP A 515 -24.87 1.19 -35.03
C ASP A 515 -23.87 2.24 -34.56
N PHE A 516 -22.57 2.03 -34.78
CA PHE A 516 -21.55 3.03 -34.49
C PHE A 516 -21.76 4.32 -35.31
N GLU A 517 -22.04 4.22 -36.60
CA GLU A 517 -22.32 5.39 -37.45
C GLU A 517 -23.59 6.14 -36.99
N ARG A 518 -24.63 5.42 -36.54
CA ARG A 518 -25.83 6.04 -35.93
C ARG A 518 -25.51 6.79 -34.64
N LEU A 519 -24.73 6.19 -33.74
CA LEU A 519 -24.34 6.82 -32.46
C LEU A 519 -23.48 8.07 -32.70
N VAL A 520 -22.56 8.04 -33.66
CA VAL A 520 -21.74 9.19 -34.04
C VAL A 520 -22.60 10.30 -34.67
N ALA A 521 -23.64 9.95 -35.44
CA ALA A 521 -24.54 10.92 -36.07
C ALA A 521 -25.38 11.74 -35.06
N LEU A 522 -25.61 11.22 -33.85
CA LEU A 522 -26.30 11.95 -32.78
C LEU A 522 -25.52 13.17 -32.27
N ASN A 523 -24.21 13.25 -32.56
CA ASN A 523 -23.31 14.36 -32.22
C ASN A 523 -23.39 14.80 -30.74
N SER A 524 -23.67 13.85 -29.85
CA SER A 524 -23.73 14.03 -28.40
C SER A 524 -22.52 13.32 -27.75
N PRO A 525 -21.85 13.94 -26.76
CA PRO A 525 -20.74 13.30 -26.04
C PRO A 525 -21.20 12.19 -25.08
N LEU A 526 -22.50 12.17 -24.72
CA LEU A 526 -23.12 11.14 -23.90
C LEU A 526 -24.23 10.48 -24.71
N VAL A 527 -24.24 9.15 -24.76
CA VAL A 527 -25.23 8.39 -25.52
C VAL A 527 -25.72 7.21 -24.70
N GLU A 528 -27.01 6.90 -24.88
CA GLU A 528 -27.68 5.79 -24.21
C GLU A 528 -27.59 4.51 -25.05
N ILE A 529 -27.22 3.40 -24.42
CA ILE A 529 -27.13 2.08 -25.01
C ILE A 529 -27.78 1.09 -24.03
N ASP A 530 -28.88 0.45 -24.43
CA ASP A 530 -29.63 -0.55 -23.64
C ASP A 530 -29.96 -0.10 -22.20
N GLY A 531 -30.26 1.19 -22.00
CA GLY A 531 -30.59 1.78 -20.69
C GLY A 531 -29.38 2.25 -19.87
N GLU A 532 -28.16 2.12 -20.38
CA GLU A 532 -26.94 2.65 -19.75
C GLU A 532 -26.38 3.84 -20.54
N TRP A 533 -25.95 4.88 -19.83
CA TRP A 533 -25.32 6.06 -20.44
C TRP A 533 -23.81 5.92 -20.50
N VAL A 534 -23.23 6.21 -21.66
CA VAL A 534 -21.79 6.03 -21.92
C VAL A 534 -21.15 7.27 -22.55
N GLU A 535 -19.90 7.54 -22.16
CA GLU A 535 -19.07 8.62 -22.67
C GLU A 535 -18.44 8.27 -24.03
N LEU A 536 -18.74 9.05 -25.06
CA LEU A 536 -18.10 8.97 -26.38
C LEU A 536 -17.04 10.06 -26.57
N ARG A 537 -15.77 9.67 -26.44
CA ARG A 537 -14.64 10.60 -26.63
C ARG A 537 -14.36 10.81 -28.10
N ARG A 538 -14.10 12.07 -28.47
CA ARG A 538 -13.71 12.43 -29.84
C ARG A 538 -12.45 11.70 -30.32
N GLN A 539 -11.50 11.42 -29.42
CA GLN A 539 -10.29 10.67 -29.75
C GLN A 539 -10.62 9.22 -30.11
N ASP A 540 -11.46 8.56 -29.30
CA ASP A 540 -11.84 7.17 -29.50
C ASP A 540 -12.66 7.00 -30.79
N ILE A 541 -13.57 7.94 -31.09
CA ILE A 541 -14.33 7.96 -32.36
C ILE A 541 -13.37 8.02 -33.56
N ARG A 542 -12.38 8.92 -33.53
CA ARG A 542 -11.39 9.04 -34.62
C ARG A 542 -10.55 7.78 -34.75
N SER A 543 -10.12 7.20 -33.64
CA SER A 543 -9.35 5.95 -33.64
C SER A 543 -10.19 4.80 -34.22
N ALA A 544 -11.48 4.71 -33.89
CA ALA A 544 -12.40 3.71 -34.45
C ALA A 544 -12.68 3.91 -35.95
N GLN A 545 -12.86 5.16 -36.40
CA GLN A 545 -12.98 5.47 -37.82
C GLN A 545 -11.70 5.11 -38.60
N ASN A 546 -10.53 5.43 -38.06
CA ASN A 546 -9.25 5.05 -38.63
C ASN A 546 -9.08 3.53 -38.67
N PHE A 547 -9.44 2.84 -37.59
CA PHE A 547 -9.41 1.38 -37.47
C PHE A 547 -10.19 0.70 -38.62
N PHE A 548 -11.42 1.15 -38.90
CA PHE A 548 -12.21 0.60 -40.01
C PHE A 548 -11.70 0.99 -41.40
N THR A 549 -11.06 2.15 -41.54
CA THR A 549 -10.60 2.65 -42.84
C THR A 549 -9.28 1.99 -43.26
N GLN A 550 -8.38 1.73 -42.30
CA GLN A 550 -7.03 1.21 -42.57
C GLN A 550 -7.00 -0.32 -42.76
N ARG A 551 -7.90 -1.08 -42.14
CA ARG A 551 -7.80 -2.56 -42.08
C ARG A 551 -8.62 -3.33 -43.13
N LYS A 552 -8.53 -2.93 -44.40
CA LYS A 552 -8.87 -3.87 -45.50
C LYS A 552 -7.92 -5.08 -45.56
N ASP A 553 -6.73 -4.98 -44.96
CA ASP A 553 -5.77 -6.07 -44.83
C ASP A 553 -5.65 -6.54 -43.36
N GLN A 554 -5.80 -7.84 -43.12
CA GLN A 554 -5.84 -8.46 -41.79
C GLN A 554 -4.49 -8.30 -41.05
N VAL A 555 -4.48 -7.58 -39.93
CA VAL A 555 -3.37 -7.64 -38.96
C VAL A 555 -3.42 -9.00 -38.28
N SER A 556 -2.47 -9.87 -38.59
CA SER A 556 -2.23 -11.12 -37.85
C SER A 556 -1.44 -10.79 -36.59
N LEU A 557 -2.04 -10.91 -35.41
CA LEU A 557 -1.28 -10.87 -34.17
C LEU A 557 -0.67 -12.25 -33.87
N SER A 558 0.39 -12.25 -33.06
CA SER A 558 0.99 -13.48 -32.57
C SER A 558 0.23 -14.04 -31.35
N LEU A 559 0.50 -15.30 -30.99
CA LEU A 559 0.03 -15.87 -29.73
C LEU A 559 0.55 -15.09 -28.51
N GLU A 560 1.78 -14.57 -28.59
CA GLU A 560 2.36 -13.68 -27.59
C GLU A 560 1.49 -12.45 -27.32
N ASP A 561 1.09 -11.76 -28.39
CA ASP A 561 0.25 -10.57 -28.29
C ASP A 561 -1.11 -10.90 -27.67
N ALA A 562 -1.71 -12.03 -28.07
CA ALA A 562 -2.99 -12.49 -27.52
C ALA A 562 -2.90 -12.78 -26.02
N LEU A 563 -1.81 -13.43 -25.57
CA LEU A 563 -1.58 -13.70 -24.16
C LEU A 563 -1.37 -12.41 -23.36
N ARG A 564 -0.61 -11.44 -23.89
CA ARG A 564 -0.39 -10.14 -23.24
C ARG A 564 -1.66 -9.30 -23.14
N ILE A 565 -2.51 -9.35 -24.17
CA ILE A 565 -3.84 -8.73 -24.16
C ILE A 565 -4.73 -9.40 -23.10
N SER A 566 -4.77 -10.73 -23.05
CA SER A 566 -5.62 -11.48 -22.11
C SER A 566 -5.21 -11.30 -20.63
N THR A 567 -3.92 -11.07 -20.38
CA THR A 567 -3.36 -10.88 -19.03
C THR A 567 -3.34 -9.41 -18.58
N GLY A 568 -3.83 -8.50 -19.43
CA GLY A 568 -4.03 -7.08 -19.13
C GLY A 568 -2.82 -6.17 -19.33
N ASP A 569 -1.77 -6.61 -20.03
CA ASP A 569 -0.49 -5.89 -20.14
C ASP A 569 -0.35 -4.93 -21.34
N THR A 570 -1.32 -4.90 -22.26
CA THR A 570 -1.33 -3.93 -23.38
C THR A 570 -2.77 -3.45 -23.65
N GLN A 571 -3.16 -2.24 -23.24
CA GLN A 571 -2.74 -0.88 -23.68
C GLN A 571 -2.88 -0.66 -25.19
N THR A 572 -4.11 -0.39 -25.60
CA THR A 572 -4.52 0.29 -26.84
C THR A 572 -3.93 -0.21 -28.18
N ILE A 573 -4.77 -0.82 -29.02
CA ILE A 573 -4.44 -1.13 -30.43
C ILE A 573 -4.95 0.01 -31.30
N ASP A 574 -4.07 0.59 -32.13
CA ASP A 574 -4.40 1.80 -32.93
C ASP A 574 -5.02 2.92 -32.08
N LYS A 575 -4.56 3.04 -30.82
CA LYS A 575 -5.05 3.99 -29.79
C LYS A 575 -6.44 3.68 -29.21
N LEU A 576 -7.03 2.51 -29.51
CA LEU A 576 -8.27 2.03 -28.89
C LEU A 576 -7.99 0.95 -27.85
N PRO A 577 -8.51 1.06 -26.61
CA PRO A 577 -8.33 0.03 -25.60
C PRO A 577 -8.95 -1.30 -26.05
N VAL A 578 -8.29 -2.42 -25.75
CA VAL A 578 -8.92 -3.74 -25.86
C VAL A 578 -9.67 -3.96 -24.56
N VAL A 579 -11.00 -4.05 -24.64
CA VAL A 579 -11.90 -4.11 -23.47
C VAL A 579 -12.34 -5.54 -23.20
N ASP A 580 -12.38 -6.38 -24.23
CA ASP A 580 -12.77 -7.78 -24.13
C ASP A 580 -11.92 -8.68 -25.05
N PHE A 581 -11.62 -9.89 -24.58
CA PHE A 581 -10.85 -10.89 -25.32
C PHE A 581 -11.50 -12.27 -25.17
N GLU A 582 -11.99 -12.81 -26.29
CA GLU A 582 -12.59 -14.13 -26.37
C GLU A 582 -11.70 -15.09 -27.17
N ALA A 583 -11.19 -16.11 -26.50
CA ALA A 583 -10.53 -17.25 -27.14
C ALA A 583 -11.52 -18.37 -27.46
N SER A 584 -11.29 -19.11 -28.54
CA SER A 584 -12.08 -20.29 -28.88
C SER A 584 -11.23 -21.50 -29.29
N GLY A 585 -11.78 -22.70 -29.11
CA GLY A 585 -11.07 -23.97 -29.33
C GLY A 585 -9.92 -24.17 -28.33
N SER A 586 -8.82 -24.74 -28.80
CA SER A 586 -7.62 -25.02 -27.99
C SER A 586 -6.98 -23.75 -27.41
N LEU A 587 -7.11 -22.60 -28.06
CA LEU A 587 -6.66 -21.31 -27.53
C LEU A 587 -7.40 -20.96 -26.22
N LYS A 588 -8.68 -21.33 -26.11
CA LYS A 588 -9.48 -21.08 -24.91
C LYS A 588 -8.96 -21.91 -23.73
N GLU A 589 -8.61 -23.16 -23.97
CA GLU A 589 -8.00 -24.03 -22.96
C GLU A 589 -6.67 -23.45 -22.49
N LEU A 590 -5.83 -22.98 -23.42
CA LEU A 590 -4.59 -22.28 -23.09
C LEU A 590 -4.86 -21.03 -22.22
N VAL A 591 -5.67 -20.10 -22.71
CA VAL A 591 -5.94 -18.84 -22.01
C VAL A 591 -6.58 -19.10 -20.65
N ASN A 592 -7.57 -20.00 -20.55
CA ASN A 592 -8.19 -20.34 -19.28
C ASN A 592 -7.19 -20.96 -18.30
N THR A 593 -6.34 -21.88 -18.76
CA THR A 593 -5.35 -22.53 -17.89
C THR A 593 -4.34 -21.51 -17.36
N LEU A 594 -3.91 -20.59 -18.22
CA LEU A 594 -2.97 -19.54 -17.87
C LEU A 594 -3.61 -18.47 -16.96
N THR A 595 -4.87 -18.09 -17.16
CA THR A 595 -5.56 -17.08 -16.32
C THR A 595 -6.09 -17.63 -14.99
N THR A 596 -6.41 -18.92 -14.90
CA THR A 596 -6.87 -19.57 -13.66
C THR A 596 -5.74 -20.11 -12.78
N GLY A 597 -4.49 -19.73 -13.07
CA GLY A 597 -3.36 -20.02 -12.18
C GLY A 597 -2.93 -21.49 -12.11
N ASN A 598 -3.04 -22.22 -13.23
CA ASN A 598 -2.59 -23.61 -13.38
C ASN A 598 -3.43 -24.67 -12.62
N GLU A 599 -4.61 -24.33 -12.08
CA GLU A 599 -5.45 -25.28 -11.32
C GLU A 599 -6.23 -26.27 -12.20
N ASN A 600 -6.46 -25.94 -13.47
CA ASN A 600 -7.32 -26.69 -14.39
C ASN A 600 -6.57 -27.66 -15.34
N VAL A 601 -5.34 -28.06 -15.02
CA VAL A 601 -4.64 -29.05 -15.85
C VAL A 601 -5.05 -30.45 -15.44
N ASP A 602 -5.64 -31.19 -16.38
CA ASP A 602 -6.05 -32.58 -16.16
C ASP A 602 -4.84 -33.46 -15.78
N PRO A 603 -4.93 -34.25 -14.69
CA PRO A 603 -3.84 -35.11 -14.27
C PRO A 603 -3.63 -36.24 -15.27
N LEU A 604 -2.40 -36.38 -15.75
CA LEU A 604 -1.97 -37.46 -16.63
C LEU A 604 -1.55 -38.70 -15.81
N PRO A 605 -1.75 -39.91 -16.34
CA PRO A 605 -1.26 -41.12 -15.69
C PRO A 605 0.28 -41.10 -15.59
N THR A 606 0.81 -41.86 -14.63
CA THR A 606 2.26 -42.06 -14.53
C THR A 606 2.72 -42.90 -15.73
N PRO A 607 3.83 -42.53 -16.41
CA PRO A 607 4.35 -43.27 -17.56
C PRO A 607 4.66 -44.74 -17.22
N ASP A 608 4.35 -45.67 -18.12
CA ASP A 608 4.62 -47.10 -17.96
C ASP A 608 6.12 -47.38 -17.75
N GLY A 609 6.99 -46.58 -18.38
CA GLY A 609 8.44 -46.67 -18.24
C GLY A 609 9.01 -46.15 -16.92
N PHE A 610 8.19 -45.55 -16.05
CA PHE A 610 8.65 -44.92 -14.80
C PHE A 610 8.74 -45.94 -13.65
N GLN A 611 9.92 -46.07 -13.05
CA GLN A 611 10.20 -47.00 -11.96
C GLN A 611 10.02 -46.31 -10.59
N GLY A 612 8.78 -46.23 -10.14
CA GLY A 612 8.40 -45.64 -8.85
C GLY A 612 6.95 -45.18 -8.87
N GLU A 613 6.50 -44.53 -7.79
CA GLU A 613 5.16 -43.93 -7.70
C GLU A 613 5.29 -42.42 -7.53
N LEU A 614 4.64 -41.66 -8.41
CA LEU A 614 4.57 -40.21 -8.31
C LEU A 614 3.51 -39.82 -7.29
N ARG A 615 3.87 -38.90 -6.37
CA ARG A 615 2.89 -38.31 -5.46
C ARG A 615 1.86 -37.47 -6.23
N PRO A 616 0.63 -37.26 -5.71
CA PRO A 616 -0.41 -36.53 -6.43
C PRO A 616 0.01 -35.13 -6.93
N TYR A 617 0.79 -34.40 -6.12
CA TYR A 617 1.32 -33.10 -6.56
C TYR A 617 2.37 -33.28 -7.67
N GLN A 618 3.21 -34.31 -7.63
CA GLN A 618 4.21 -34.57 -8.68
C GLN A 618 3.54 -34.92 -10.01
N VAL A 619 2.43 -35.67 -9.97
CA VAL A 619 1.59 -35.93 -11.15
C VAL A 619 1.09 -34.61 -11.74
N ARG A 620 0.46 -33.75 -10.93
CA ARG A 620 0.01 -32.42 -11.37
C ARG A 620 1.14 -31.57 -11.98
N GLY A 621 2.32 -31.60 -11.37
CA GLY A 621 3.47 -30.84 -11.87
C GLY A 621 3.99 -31.37 -13.21
N MET A 622 4.04 -32.69 -13.37
CA MET A 622 4.36 -33.32 -14.66
C MET A 622 3.32 -32.99 -15.73
N SER A 623 2.02 -33.06 -15.40
CA SER A 623 0.93 -32.72 -16.32
C SER A 623 1.00 -31.26 -16.76
N TRP A 624 1.28 -30.34 -15.84
CA TRP A 624 1.50 -28.92 -16.14
C TRP A 624 2.70 -28.69 -17.07
N LEU A 625 3.83 -29.36 -16.82
CA LEU A 625 4.98 -29.29 -17.72
C LEU A 625 4.63 -29.81 -19.12
N LYS A 626 3.95 -30.95 -19.22
CA LYS A 626 3.52 -31.53 -20.50
C LYS A 626 2.60 -30.59 -21.27
N PHE A 627 1.66 -29.95 -20.57
CA PHE A 627 0.77 -28.96 -21.15
C PHE A 627 1.57 -27.81 -21.79
N LEU A 628 2.48 -27.17 -21.06
CA LEU A 628 3.27 -26.06 -21.62
C LEU A 628 4.15 -26.52 -22.80
N VAL A 629 4.75 -27.71 -22.70
CA VAL A 629 5.57 -28.28 -23.79
C VAL A 629 4.75 -28.53 -25.06
N GLN A 630 3.48 -28.97 -24.96
CA GLN A 630 2.59 -29.14 -26.12
C GLN A 630 2.33 -27.83 -26.87
N TRP A 631 2.39 -26.71 -26.16
CA TRP A 631 2.25 -25.35 -26.70
C TRP A 631 3.59 -24.68 -27.02
N GLY A 632 4.72 -25.39 -26.94
CA GLY A 632 6.05 -24.80 -27.15
C GLY A 632 6.36 -23.64 -26.18
N LEU A 633 5.68 -23.60 -25.03
CA LEU A 633 5.87 -22.59 -23.99
C LEU A 633 6.93 -23.06 -22.99
N GLY A 634 7.75 -22.13 -22.52
CA GLY A 634 8.72 -22.40 -21.48
C GLY A 634 8.08 -22.51 -20.10
N ALA A 635 8.67 -23.34 -19.22
CA ALA A 635 8.14 -23.63 -17.89
C ALA A 635 9.20 -23.48 -16.79
N CYS A 636 8.86 -22.82 -15.68
CA CYS A 636 9.66 -22.73 -14.47
C CYS A 636 9.04 -23.60 -13.36
N LEU A 637 9.62 -24.77 -13.09
CA LEU A 637 9.26 -25.58 -11.94
C LEU A 637 10.03 -25.09 -10.71
N ALA A 638 9.38 -24.22 -9.94
CA ALA A 638 9.90 -23.51 -8.78
C ALA A 638 9.53 -24.18 -7.44
N ASP A 639 9.38 -25.51 -7.45
CA ASP A 639 9.10 -26.30 -6.24
C ASP A 639 10.21 -26.18 -5.20
N ASP A 640 9.81 -26.14 -3.93
CA ASP A 640 10.74 -26.15 -2.81
C ASP A 640 11.71 -27.36 -2.85
N MET A 641 12.90 -27.18 -2.30
CA MET A 641 13.99 -28.16 -2.40
C MET A 641 13.58 -29.49 -1.77
N GLY A 642 13.65 -30.60 -2.51
CA GLY A 642 13.27 -31.92 -2.01
C GLY A 642 11.84 -32.37 -2.34
N LEU A 643 11.02 -31.55 -3.00
CA LEU A 643 9.71 -31.98 -3.52
C LEU A 643 9.79 -32.93 -4.73
N GLY A 644 11.00 -33.17 -5.26
CA GLY A 644 11.23 -34.10 -6.38
C GLY A 644 11.04 -33.46 -7.76
N LYS A 645 11.74 -32.35 -8.04
CA LYS A 645 11.78 -31.74 -9.38
C LYS A 645 12.39 -32.68 -10.43
N THR A 646 13.44 -33.40 -10.05
CA THR A 646 14.16 -34.36 -10.91
C THR A 646 13.23 -35.47 -11.41
N VAL A 647 12.46 -36.10 -10.50
CA VAL A 647 11.54 -37.19 -10.87
C VAL A 647 10.38 -36.71 -11.73
N GLN A 648 9.89 -35.49 -11.51
CA GLN A 648 8.86 -34.87 -12.36
C GLN A 648 9.36 -34.65 -13.79
N LEU A 649 10.61 -34.18 -13.95
CA LEU A 649 11.21 -34.04 -15.29
C LEU A 649 11.41 -35.40 -15.96
N ILE A 650 11.95 -36.40 -15.24
CA ILE A 650 12.17 -37.75 -15.80
C ILE A 650 10.83 -38.35 -16.27
N ALA A 651 9.77 -38.21 -15.47
CA ALA A 651 8.44 -38.65 -15.86
C ALA A 651 7.93 -37.92 -17.12
N LEU A 652 8.13 -36.60 -17.24
CA LEU A 652 7.81 -35.86 -18.47
C LEU A 652 8.55 -36.44 -19.69
N LEU A 653 9.85 -36.74 -19.56
CA LEU A 653 10.64 -37.27 -20.68
C LEU A 653 10.15 -38.64 -21.13
N LEU A 654 9.82 -39.51 -20.17
CA LEU A 654 9.24 -40.83 -20.47
C LEU A 654 7.88 -40.70 -21.14
N HIS A 655 7.03 -39.78 -20.68
CA HIS A 655 5.73 -39.52 -21.28
C HIS A 655 5.85 -38.99 -22.72
N LEU A 656 6.80 -38.08 -22.96
CA LEU A 656 7.13 -37.63 -24.33
C LEU A 656 7.62 -38.78 -25.20
N LYS A 657 8.34 -39.74 -24.64
CA LYS A 657 8.84 -40.91 -25.37
C LYS A 657 7.74 -41.93 -25.68
N GLU A 658 6.82 -42.18 -24.75
CA GLU A 658 5.67 -43.06 -24.93
C GLU A 658 4.70 -42.54 -26.01
N ASP A 659 4.51 -41.22 -26.08
CA ASP A 659 3.65 -40.56 -27.08
C ASP A 659 4.31 -40.44 -28.48
N ASP A 660 5.48 -41.03 -28.71
CA ASP A 660 6.35 -40.77 -29.89
C ASP A 660 6.63 -39.27 -30.12
N GLY A 661 6.53 -38.48 -29.05
CA GLY A 661 6.76 -37.04 -29.02
C GLY A 661 8.24 -36.67 -28.93
N LEU A 662 9.08 -37.52 -28.33
CA LEU A 662 10.52 -37.30 -28.18
C LEU A 662 11.27 -37.70 -29.45
N LYS A 663 11.47 -36.74 -30.37
CA LYS A 663 12.08 -36.93 -31.70
C LYS A 663 13.53 -36.44 -31.77
N GLN A 664 13.91 -35.53 -30.89
CA GLN A 664 15.24 -34.92 -30.81
C GLN A 664 15.75 -35.01 -29.36
N PRO A 665 17.10 -34.99 -29.15
CA PRO A 665 17.65 -35.09 -27.81
C PRO A 665 17.29 -33.85 -26.96
N ILE A 666 17.24 -34.04 -25.64
CA ILE A 666 17.10 -32.97 -24.65
C ILE A 666 18.44 -32.69 -23.99
N LEU A 667 18.77 -31.41 -23.84
CA LEU A 667 19.96 -30.97 -23.12
C LEU A 667 19.59 -30.56 -21.70
N LEU A 668 20.13 -31.25 -20.70
CA LEU A 668 20.08 -30.83 -19.31
C LEU A 668 21.39 -30.16 -18.92
N VAL A 669 21.31 -28.94 -18.40
CA VAL A 669 22.43 -28.17 -17.89
C VAL A 669 22.27 -28.02 -16.37
N CYS A 670 23.23 -28.50 -15.59
CA CYS A 670 23.17 -28.44 -14.13
C CYS A 670 24.53 -28.05 -13.52
N PRO A 671 24.61 -27.74 -12.22
CA PRO A 671 25.89 -27.62 -11.52
C PRO A 671 26.74 -28.89 -11.64
N THR A 672 28.06 -28.74 -11.69
CA THR A 672 28.99 -29.89 -11.82
C THR A 672 28.83 -30.90 -10.69
N SER A 673 28.47 -30.44 -9.49
CA SER A 673 28.27 -31.27 -8.29
C SER A 673 27.11 -32.27 -8.41
N VAL A 674 26.12 -32.02 -9.28
CA VAL A 674 24.90 -32.83 -9.38
C VAL A 674 24.82 -33.67 -10.67
N LEU A 675 25.82 -33.59 -11.55
CA LEU A 675 25.87 -34.39 -12.79
C LEU A 675 25.68 -35.89 -12.54
N GLY A 676 26.46 -36.45 -11.61
CA GLY A 676 26.37 -37.86 -11.25
C GLY A 676 25.12 -38.22 -10.45
N ASN A 677 24.43 -37.24 -9.87
CA ASN A 677 23.13 -37.47 -9.25
C ASN A 677 22.05 -37.64 -10.32
N TRP A 678 22.01 -36.75 -11.32
CA TRP A 678 21.09 -36.84 -12.45
C TRP A 678 21.24 -38.15 -13.22
N GLU A 679 22.45 -38.62 -13.49
CA GLU A 679 22.67 -39.92 -14.14
C GLU A 679 22.12 -41.10 -13.31
N ARG A 680 22.36 -41.10 -11.99
CA ARG A 680 21.83 -42.14 -11.09
C ARG A 680 20.31 -42.11 -11.03
N GLU A 681 19.70 -40.93 -10.93
CA GLU A 681 18.25 -40.80 -10.89
C GLU A 681 17.60 -41.17 -12.23
N ALA A 682 18.18 -40.77 -13.37
CA ALA A 682 17.71 -41.19 -14.68
C ALA A 682 17.75 -42.71 -14.84
N ARG A 683 18.85 -43.37 -14.44
CA ARG A 683 18.95 -44.84 -14.45
C ARG A 683 17.96 -45.52 -13.50
N ARG A 684 17.71 -44.92 -12.33
CA ARG A 684 16.81 -45.47 -11.31
C ARG A 684 15.35 -45.37 -11.72
N PHE A 685 14.89 -44.19 -12.12
CA PHE A 685 13.48 -43.88 -12.35
C PHE A 685 13.06 -44.02 -13.81
N GLY A 686 13.98 -43.93 -14.76
CA GLY A 686 13.71 -44.07 -16.19
C GLY A 686 14.80 -44.87 -16.91
N PRO A 687 14.99 -46.17 -16.58
CA PRO A 687 16.06 -47.00 -17.17
C PRO A 687 15.97 -47.12 -18.70
N ASN A 688 14.79 -46.86 -19.27
CA ASN A 688 14.56 -46.85 -20.72
C ASN A 688 15.02 -45.56 -21.41
N LEU A 689 15.44 -44.52 -20.66
CA LEU A 689 16.00 -43.29 -21.22
C LEU A 689 17.49 -43.48 -21.55
N LYS A 690 17.85 -43.24 -22.81
CA LYS A 690 19.25 -43.28 -23.26
C LYS A 690 19.94 -41.98 -22.85
N THR A 691 20.74 -42.05 -21.79
CA THR A 691 21.38 -40.87 -21.18
C THR A 691 22.90 -40.90 -21.27
N ILE A 692 23.54 -39.74 -21.46
CA ILE A 692 25.00 -39.59 -21.33
C ILE A 692 25.37 -38.34 -20.51
N ILE A 693 26.50 -38.40 -19.80
CA ILE A 693 27.16 -37.21 -19.23
C ILE A 693 28.19 -36.68 -20.24
N HIS A 694 27.99 -35.46 -20.74
CA HIS A 694 28.96 -34.72 -21.53
C HIS A 694 29.89 -33.92 -20.60
N HIS A 695 30.90 -34.59 -20.04
CA HIS A 695 31.87 -33.97 -19.13
C HIS A 695 33.24 -34.66 -19.23
N GLY A 696 34.30 -33.95 -18.82
CA GLY A 696 35.67 -34.48 -18.77
C GLY A 696 36.51 -34.22 -20.04
N PRO A 697 37.81 -34.57 -20.01
CA PRO A 697 38.74 -34.30 -21.11
C PRO A 697 38.46 -35.17 -22.34
N ASP A 698 38.03 -36.42 -22.15
CA ASP A 698 37.81 -37.41 -23.22
C ASP A 698 36.40 -37.35 -23.83
N ARG A 699 35.61 -36.31 -23.51
CA ARG A 699 34.26 -36.15 -24.06
C ARG A 699 34.31 -35.93 -25.57
N GLU A 700 33.34 -36.52 -26.28
CA GLU A 700 33.22 -36.37 -27.73
C GLU A 700 32.95 -34.91 -28.12
N GLN A 701 33.56 -34.44 -29.21
CA GLN A 701 33.39 -33.07 -29.71
C GLN A 701 33.17 -33.06 -31.24
N GLY A 702 32.66 -31.95 -31.76
CA GLY A 702 32.45 -31.76 -33.19
C GLY A 702 31.45 -32.76 -33.80
N GLY A 703 31.69 -33.19 -35.04
CA GLY A 703 30.75 -34.03 -35.79
C GLY A 703 30.47 -35.40 -35.17
N ALA A 704 31.42 -35.97 -34.41
CA ALA A 704 31.24 -37.24 -33.70
C ALA A 704 30.14 -37.11 -32.64
N PHE A 705 30.21 -36.05 -31.82
CA PHE A 705 29.19 -35.73 -30.82
C PHE A 705 27.81 -35.56 -31.46
N VAL A 706 27.71 -34.76 -32.54
CA VAL A 706 26.42 -34.50 -33.22
C VAL A 706 25.77 -35.79 -33.72
N LYS A 707 26.56 -36.72 -34.26
CA LYS A 707 26.07 -38.01 -34.76
C LYS A 707 25.57 -38.93 -33.63
N ASN A 708 26.27 -38.94 -32.49
CA ASN A 708 25.89 -39.75 -31.34
C ASN A 708 24.73 -39.14 -30.55
N ALA A 709 24.66 -37.81 -30.46
CA ALA A 709 23.59 -37.09 -29.78
C ALA A 709 22.19 -37.47 -30.32
N LYS A 710 22.07 -37.65 -31.65
CA LYS A 710 20.81 -38.08 -32.30
C LYS A 710 20.28 -39.45 -31.87
N LYS A 711 21.10 -40.28 -31.20
CA LYS A 711 20.70 -41.62 -30.73
C LYS A 711 20.30 -41.62 -29.25
N LEU A 712 20.46 -40.50 -28.57
CA LEU A 712 20.24 -40.33 -27.14
C LEU A 712 18.95 -39.56 -26.89
N ASP A 713 18.37 -39.78 -25.72
CA ASP A 713 17.16 -39.10 -25.28
C ASP A 713 17.52 -37.88 -24.41
N LEU A 714 18.53 -38.03 -23.53
CA LEU A 714 18.94 -37.00 -22.57
C LEU A 714 20.47 -36.86 -22.54
N ILE A 715 20.97 -35.63 -22.68
CA ILE A 715 22.38 -35.30 -22.57
C ILE A 715 22.57 -34.35 -21.39
N ILE A 716 23.43 -34.72 -20.45
CA ILE A 716 23.65 -33.99 -19.20
C ILE A 716 25.00 -33.28 -19.27
N THR A 717 25.03 -31.97 -19.08
CA THR A 717 26.26 -31.15 -19.12
C THR A 717 26.26 -30.10 -18.01
N SER A 718 27.39 -29.42 -17.83
CA SER A 718 27.53 -28.35 -16.83
C SER A 718 27.48 -26.96 -17.45
N TYR A 719 27.08 -25.95 -16.66
CA TYR A 719 27.06 -24.54 -17.08
C TYR A 719 28.39 -24.06 -17.68
N SER A 720 29.52 -24.48 -17.11
CA SER A 720 30.85 -24.12 -17.60
C SER A 720 31.16 -24.74 -18.97
N LEU A 721 30.68 -25.97 -19.22
CA LEU A 721 30.88 -26.65 -20.50
C LEU A 721 29.95 -26.16 -21.58
N VAL A 722 28.72 -25.71 -21.26
CA VAL A 722 27.83 -25.10 -22.26
C VAL A 722 28.50 -23.91 -22.94
N GLN A 723 29.17 -23.06 -22.16
CA GLN A 723 29.92 -21.94 -22.73
C GLN A 723 31.14 -22.42 -23.54
N ARG A 724 31.91 -23.36 -23.01
CA ARG A 724 33.16 -23.83 -23.63
C ARG A 724 32.91 -24.55 -24.96
N ASP A 725 31.84 -25.33 -25.01
CA ASP A 725 31.49 -26.20 -26.14
C ASP A 725 30.29 -25.67 -26.95
N ALA A 726 29.95 -24.38 -26.79
CA ALA A 726 28.80 -23.75 -27.44
C ALA A 726 28.77 -24.00 -28.95
N ARG A 727 29.94 -24.00 -29.62
CA ARG A 727 30.06 -24.29 -31.06
C ARG A 727 29.60 -25.70 -31.43
N THR A 728 29.89 -26.69 -30.59
CA THR A 728 29.47 -28.08 -30.81
C THR A 728 28.01 -28.27 -30.44
N LEU A 729 27.56 -27.70 -29.31
CA LEU A 729 26.17 -27.83 -28.86
C LEU A 729 25.16 -27.16 -29.82
N LYS A 730 25.54 -26.05 -30.47
CA LYS A 730 24.72 -25.38 -31.49
C LYS A 730 24.52 -26.17 -32.79
N GLN A 731 25.31 -27.22 -33.02
CA GLN A 731 25.17 -28.07 -34.22
C GLN A 731 24.11 -29.17 -34.03
N VAL A 732 23.59 -29.33 -32.82
CA VAL A 732 22.53 -30.28 -32.49
C VAL A 732 21.21 -29.52 -32.47
N GLU A 733 20.20 -30.07 -33.14
CA GLU A 733 18.81 -29.64 -32.98
C GLU A 733 18.27 -30.23 -31.69
N TRP A 734 18.04 -29.38 -30.69
CA TRP A 734 17.52 -29.81 -29.40
C TRP A 734 16.00 -29.72 -29.40
N GLN A 735 15.34 -30.76 -28.89
CA GLN A 735 13.91 -30.64 -28.65
C GLN A 735 13.64 -29.71 -27.47
N GLY A 736 14.44 -29.86 -26.41
CA GLY A 736 14.31 -29.06 -25.20
C GLY A 736 15.64 -28.78 -24.53
N VAL A 737 15.73 -27.63 -23.89
CA VAL A 737 16.84 -27.27 -23.00
C VAL A 737 16.31 -27.09 -21.59
N VAL A 738 16.87 -27.84 -20.65
CA VAL A 738 16.49 -27.83 -19.25
C VAL A 738 17.64 -27.29 -18.40
N LEU A 739 17.34 -26.35 -17.52
CA LEU A 739 18.29 -25.78 -16.57
C LEU A 739 17.95 -26.23 -15.16
N ASP A 740 18.86 -26.93 -14.51
CA ASP A 740 18.77 -27.24 -13.08
C ASP A 740 19.55 -26.20 -12.26
N GLU A 741 18.98 -25.79 -11.13
CA GLU A 741 19.42 -24.62 -10.37
C GLU A 741 19.53 -23.37 -11.25
N ALA A 742 18.42 -23.02 -11.91
CA ALA A 742 18.35 -21.93 -12.89
C ALA A 742 18.79 -20.55 -12.36
N GLN A 743 18.92 -20.34 -11.05
CA GLN A 743 19.56 -19.15 -10.47
C GLN A 743 21.02 -18.96 -10.94
N ASN A 744 21.67 -20.00 -11.49
CA ASN A 744 22.97 -19.87 -12.17
C ASN A 744 22.93 -18.93 -13.37
N ILE A 745 21.76 -18.67 -13.97
CA ILE A 745 21.58 -17.71 -15.06
C ILE A 745 20.95 -16.38 -14.61
N LYS A 746 20.96 -16.07 -13.31
CA LYS A 746 20.36 -14.83 -12.76
C LYS A 746 20.89 -13.55 -13.39
N ASN A 747 22.16 -13.55 -13.81
CA ASN A 747 22.75 -12.46 -14.57
C ASN A 747 22.66 -12.74 -16.08
N ALA A 748 21.80 -12.01 -16.78
CA ALA A 748 21.65 -12.10 -18.23
C ALA A 748 22.92 -11.73 -19.02
N GLU A 749 23.85 -10.96 -18.47
CA GLU A 749 25.07 -10.60 -19.19
C GLU A 749 26.19 -11.64 -19.09
N ALA A 750 26.06 -12.58 -18.14
CA ALA A 750 27.06 -13.61 -17.94
C ALA A 750 27.23 -14.48 -19.20
N LYS A 751 28.47 -14.88 -19.50
CA LYS A 751 28.80 -15.66 -20.70
C LYS A 751 28.02 -16.98 -20.77
N GLN A 752 27.82 -17.65 -19.64
CA GLN A 752 27.01 -18.87 -19.56
C GLN A 752 25.54 -18.61 -19.89
N SER A 753 24.94 -17.54 -19.36
CA SER A 753 23.54 -17.17 -19.62
C SER A 753 23.30 -16.80 -21.08
N LYS A 754 24.29 -16.18 -21.73
CA LYS A 754 24.26 -15.92 -23.19
C LYS A 754 24.37 -17.22 -23.98
N ALA A 755 25.36 -18.06 -23.65
CA ALA A 755 25.59 -19.32 -24.36
C ALA A 755 24.38 -20.26 -24.31
N VAL A 756 23.72 -20.37 -23.17
CA VAL A 756 22.49 -21.17 -23.00
C VAL A 756 21.32 -20.62 -23.83
N ARG A 757 21.10 -19.30 -23.83
CA ARG A 757 20.00 -18.67 -24.60
C ARG A 757 20.21 -18.70 -26.11
N GLU A 758 21.46 -18.81 -26.56
CA GLU A 758 21.79 -18.95 -27.98
C GLU A 758 21.55 -20.38 -28.52
N LEU A 759 21.17 -21.34 -27.67
CA LEU A 759 20.80 -22.69 -28.11
C LEU A 759 19.38 -22.67 -28.69
N ASP A 760 19.24 -23.27 -29.87
CA ASP A 760 17.94 -23.48 -30.50
C ASP A 760 17.24 -24.69 -29.88
N ALA A 761 15.99 -24.50 -29.48
CA ALA A 761 15.19 -25.50 -28.78
C ALA A 761 13.69 -25.20 -28.95
N GLU A 762 12.88 -26.25 -29.13
CA GLU A 762 11.42 -26.12 -29.27
C GLU A 762 10.75 -25.69 -27.96
N PHE A 763 11.24 -26.17 -26.82
CA PHE A 763 10.79 -25.75 -25.49
C PHE A 763 11.95 -25.60 -24.50
N ARG A 764 11.72 -24.85 -23.42
CA ARG A 764 12.73 -24.58 -22.40
C ARG A 764 12.15 -24.75 -21.01
N ILE A 765 12.90 -25.41 -20.11
CA ILE A 765 12.46 -25.66 -18.74
C ILE A 765 13.52 -25.15 -17.76
N ALA A 766 13.09 -24.47 -16.71
CA ALA A 766 13.92 -24.05 -15.59
C ALA A 766 13.45 -24.77 -14.32
N LEU A 767 14.39 -25.39 -13.62
CA LEU A 767 14.19 -26.01 -12.31
C LEU A 767 14.96 -25.17 -11.29
N THR A 768 14.27 -24.69 -10.25
CA THR A 768 14.91 -23.91 -9.18
C THR A 768 14.07 -23.98 -7.90
N GLY A 769 14.68 -23.81 -6.73
CA GLY A 769 13.92 -23.62 -5.48
C GLY A 769 13.54 -22.15 -5.24
N THR A 770 14.28 -21.23 -5.85
CA THR A 770 14.22 -19.78 -5.58
C THR A 770 14.29 -19.00 -6.89
N PRO A 771 13.16 -18.84 -7.61
CA PRO A 771 13.15 -18.17 -8.91
C PRO A 771 13.46 -16.68 -8.83
N VAL A 772 13.37 -16.08 -7.64
CA VAL A 772 13.76 -14.70 -7.35
C VAL A 772 14.50 -14.70 -6.02
N GLU A 773 15.74 -14.20 -5.98
CA GLU A 773 16.49 -14.05 -4.73
C GLU A 773 16.39 -12.61 -4.24
N ASN A 774 16.91 -11.66 -5.02
CA ASN A 774 17.14 -10.29 -4.55
C ASN A 774 16.55 -9.21 -5.45
N ARG A 775 16.46 -9.46 -6.76
CA ARG A 775 16.07 -8.43 -7.75
C ARG A 775 15.17 -9.01 -8.83
N LEU A 776 14.21 -8.22 -9.31
CA LEU A 776 13.30 -8.58 -10.40
C LEU A 776 14.03 -8.78 -11.74
N ALA A 777 15.23 -8.23 -11.90
CA ALA A 777 16.08 -8.51 -13.06
C ALA A 777 16.47 -10.00 -13.18
N GLU A 778 16.52 -10.73 -12.06
CA GLU A 778 16.81 -12.17 -12.03
C GLU A 778 15.63 -12.96 -12.61
N LEU A 779 14.40 -12.57 -12.22
CA LEU A 779 13.17 -13.11 -12.78
C LEU A 779 13.10 -12.88 -14.29
N TRP A 780 13.41 -11.66 -14.75
CA TRP A 780 13.46 -11.34 -16.17
C TRP A 780 14.44 -12.25 -16.92
N SER A 781 15.63 -12.53 -16.36
CA SER A 781 16.61 -13.41 -16.99
C SER A 781 16.08 -14.85 -17.17
N ILE A 782 15.35 -15.37 -16.18
CA ILE A 782 14.75 -16.71 -16.24
C ILE A 782 13.61 -16.73 -17.25
N ILE A 783 12.67 -15.77 -17.19
CA ILE A 783 11.54 -15.72 -18.12
C ILE A 783 12.00 -15.48 -19.56
N ASP A 784 13.00 -14.64 -19.79
CA ASP A 784 13.60 -14.41 -21.11
C ASP A 784 14.30 -15.66 -21.65
N PHE A 785 14.90 -16.49 -20.78
CA PHE A 785 15.35 -17.81 -21.20
C PHE A 785 14.17 -18.70 -21.60
N LEU A 786 13.11 -18.77 -20.78
CA LEU A 786 11.96 -19.65 -21.04
C LEU A 786 11.20 -19.28 -22.32
N ASN A 787 10.86 -18.00 -22.45
CA ASN A 787 10.05 -17.43 -23.52
C ASN A 787 10.73 -16.13 -24.02
N PRO A 788 11.73 -16.24 -24.93
CA PRO A 788 12.48 -15.09 -25.41
C PRO A 788 11.58 -13.98 -25.97
N GLY A 789 11.76 -12.76 -25.48
CA GLY A 789 10.99 -11.59 -25.95
C GLY A 789 9.68 -11.30 -25.20
N TYR A 790 9.13 -12.26 -24.44
CA TYR A 790 7.80 -12.15 -23.81
C TYR A 790 7.62 -10.93 -22.89
N LEU A 791 8.63 -10.63 -22.06
CA LEU A 791 8.64 -9.45 -21.18
C LEU A 791 9.26 -8.20 -21.83
N GLY A 792 9.52 -8.26 -23.13
CA GLY A 792 10.22 -7.24 -23.89
C GLY A 792 11.70 -7.07 -23.52
N PRO A 793 12.38 -6.08 -24.14
CA PRO A 793 13.77 -5.79 -23.88
C PRO A 793 14.03 -5.41 -22.42
N ARG A 794 15.20 -5.74 -21.89
CA ARG A 794 15.59 -5.46 -20.49
C ARG A 794 15.32 -4.02 -20.03
N ASN A 795 15.61 -3.03 -20.88
CA ASN A 795 15.40 -1.62 -20.54
C ASN A 795 13.91 -1.26 -20.41
N PHE A 796 13.04 -1.89 -21.20
CA PHE A 796 11.60 -1.74 -21.09
C PHE A 796 11.12 -2.36 -19.77
N PHE A 797 11.51 -3.61 -19.50
CA PHE A 797 11.16 -4.31 -18.25
C PHE A 797 11.61 -3.52 -17.01
N GLN A 798 12.82 -2.97 -17.04
CA GLN A 798 13.37 -2.20 -15.92
C GLN A 798 12.55 -0.94 -15.63
N LYS A 799 12.16 -0.19 -16.68
CA LYS A 799 11.38 1.03 -16.53
C LYS A 799 9.92 0.76 -16.16
N ARG A 800 9.33 -0.29 -16.72
CA ARG A 800 7.90 -0.61 -16.57
C ARG A 800 7.57 -1.33 -15.27
N PHE A 801 8.46 -2.21 -14.82
CA PHE A 801 8.21 -3.08 -13.66
C PHE A 801 9.27 -2.93 -12.58
N ALA A 802 10.55 -3.15 -12.88
CA ALA A 802 11.57 -3.27 -11.84
C ALA A 802 11.70 -2.01 -10.98
N VAL A 803 11.84 -0.83 -11.60
CA VAL A 803 12.00 0.44 -10.88
C VAL A 803 10.73 0.85 -10.11
N PRO A 804 9.51 0.84 -10.71
CA PRO A 804 8.27 1.08 -9.98
C PRO A 804 8.09 0.19 -8.74
N ILE A 805 8.37 -1.11 -8.88
CA ILE A 805 8.14 -2.08 -7.80
C ILE A 805 9.23 -2.00 -6.73
N GLU A 806 10.51 -2.06 -7.11
CA GLU A 806 11.62 -2.12 -6.14
C GLU A 806 11.86 -0.79 -5.41
N ARG A 807 11.61 0.36 -6.07
CA ARG A 807 11.91 1.68 -5.50
C ARG A 807 10.71 2.39 -4.91
N TYR A 808 9.53 2.22 -5.50
CA TYR A 808 8.33 2.96 -5.12
C TYR A 808 7.21 2.07 -4.55
N ALA A 809 7.45 0.76 -4.41
CA ALA A 809 6.48 -0.22 -3.89
C ALA A 809 5.12 -0.17 -4.63
N ASP A 810 5.13 0.07 -5.94
CA ASP A 810 3.91 0.16 -6.75
C ASP A 810 3.20 -1.20 -6.85
N ALA A 811 2.11 -1.34 -6.11
CA ALA A 811 1.29 -2.54 -6.06
C ALA A 811 0.63 -2.87 -7.41
N THR A 812 0.30 -1.86 -8.22
CA THR A 812 -0.37 -2.07 -9.52
C THR A 812 0.58 -2.72 -10.52
N SER A 813 1.79 -2.18 -10.64
CA SER A 813 2.86 -2.78 -11.46
C SER A 813 3.25 -4.18 -10.98
N LEU A 814 3.26 -4.43 -9.66
CA LEU A 814 3.51 -5.76 -9.10
C LEU A 814 2.42 -6.76 -9.49
N GLN A 815 1.14 -6.39 -9.36
CA GLN A 815 0.03 -7.25 -9.72
C GLN A 815 0.03 -7.60 -11.22
N GLN A 816 0.33 -6.62 -12.08
CA GLN A 816 0.48 -6.83 -13.53
C GLN A 816 1.65 -7.75 -13.86
N LEU A 817 2.81 -7.56 -13.22
CA LEU A 817 3.94 -8.46 -13.43
C LEU A 817 3.60 -9.88 -13.00
N ARG A 818 2.91 -10.05 -11.85
CA ARG A 818 2.48 -11.36 -11.36
C ARG A 818 1.54 -12.06 -12.33
N SER A 819 0.56 -11.37 -12.91
CA SER A 819 -0.36 -11.99 -13.88
C SER A 819 0.34 -12.48 -15.15
N LEU A 820 1.41 -11.79 -15.58
CA LEU A 820 2.21 -12.17 -16.74
C LEU A 820 3.08 -13.40 -16.51
N VAL A 821 3.68 -13.52 -15.31
CA VAL A 821 4.68 -14.57 -15.05
C VAL A 821 4.09 -15.82 -14.40
N GLN A 822 3.01 -15.69 -13.63
CA GLN A 822 2.34 -16.81 -12.94
C GLN A 822 2.07 -18.02 -13.86
N PRO A 823 1.61 -17.86 -15.12
CA PRO A 823 1.29 -19.01 -15.95
C PRO A 823 2.48 -19.90 -16.28
N PHE A 824 3.69 -19.33 -16.25
CA PHE A 824 4.94 -20.02 -16.56
C PHE A 824 5.71 -20.46 -15.31
N ILE A 825 5.19 -20.20 -14.11
CA ILE A 825 5.86 -20.54 -12.85
C ILE A 825 4.93 -21.39 -11.98
N LEU A 826 5.33 -22.63 -11.71
CA LEU A 826 4.70 -23.48 -10.72
C LEU A 826 5.55 -23.51 -9.45
N ARG A 827 5.05 -22.90 -8.37
CA ARG A 827 5.73 -22.83 -7.06
C ARG A 827 4.90 -23.47 -5.97
N ARG A 828 5.50 -24.45 -5.28
CA ARG A 828 4.88 -25.19 -4.17
C ARG A 828 5.82 -25.24 -2.98
N LEU A 829 5.29 -25.06 -1.78
CA LEU A 829 6.06 -24.98 -0.53
C LEU A 829 5.85 -26.24 0.32
N LYS A 830 6.87 -26.63 1.11
CA LYS A 830 6.73 -27.72 2.09
C LYS A 830 5.75 -27.44 3.23
N THR A 831 5.57 -26.16 3.55
CA THR A 831 4.62 -25.70 4.58
C THR A 831 3.16 -25.86 4.15
N ASP A 832 2.91 -26.09 2.87
CA ASP A 832 1.56 -26.32 2.37
C ASP A 832 1.11 -27.75 2.72
N ARG A 833 0.23 -27.82 3.73
CA ARG A 833 -0.36 -29.08 4.21
C ARG A 833 -1.22 -29.80 3.15
N SER A 834 -1.61 -29.13 2.07
CA SER A 834 -2.28 -29.77 0.92
C SER A 834 -1.32 -30.57 0.03
N ILE A 835 0.01 -30.35 0.18
CA ILE A 835 1.06 -30.93 -0.64
C ILE A 835 1.83 -31.99 0.13
N ILE A 836 2.22 -31.70 1.38
CA ILE A 836 2.88 -32.65 2.27
C ILE A 836 2.26 -32.61 3.66
N GLN A 837 1.69 -33.76 4.07
CA GLN A 837 1.14 -33.95 5.42
C GLN A 837 2.13 -34.61 6.38
N ASP A 838 3.21 -35.21 5.86
CA ASP A 838 4.09 -36.11 6.61
C ASP A 838 5.40 -35.48 7.10
N LEU A 839 5.63 -34.19 6.86
CA LEU A 839 6.86 -33.51 7.32
C LEU A 839 6.64 -32.91 8.72
N PRO A 840 7.59 -33.11 9.66
CA PRO A 840 7.55 -32.44 10.95
C PRO A 840 7.74 -30.93 10.79
N GLU A 841 7.31 -30.16 11.78
CA GLU A 841 7.50 -28.71 11.80
C GLU A 841 9.00 -28.35 11.85
N LYS A 842 9.39 -27.31 11.10
CA LYS A 842 10.76 -26.80 11.11
C LYS A 842 11.00 -26.08 12.44
N GLN A 843 11.96 -26.55 13.23
CA GLN A 843 12.45 -25.85 14.41
C GLN A 843 13.70 -25.04 14.05
N GLU A 844 13.67 -23.74 14.35
CA GLU A 844 14.78 -22.81 14.13
C GLU A 844 15.16 -22.18 15.47
N MET A 845 16.44 -22.26 15.82
CA MET A 845 16.96 -21.76 17.10
C MET A 845 18.17 -20.85 16.84
N ASN A 846 18.04 -19.58 17.21
CA ASN A 846 19.12 -18.62 17.13
C ASN A 846 20.01 -18.74 18.38
N ILE A 847 21.23 -19.24 18.20
CA ILE A 847 22.24 -19.33 19.28
C ILE A 847 23.18 -18.13 19.13
N PHE A 848 23.00 -17.13 19.99
CA PHE A 848 23.91 -15.98 20.06
C PHE A 848 25.16 -16.36 20.86
N CYS A 849 26.32 -16.40 20.19
CA CYS A 849 27.60 -16.64 20.83
C CYS A 849 28.24 -15.31 21.25
N GLY A 850 28.66 -15.21 22.51
CA GLY A 850 29.50 -14.09 22.95
C GLY A 850 30.88 -14.14 22.31
N LEU A 851 31.50 -12.98 22.11
CA LEU A 851 32.91 -12.89 21.68
C LEU A 851 33.82 -13.45 22.77
N SER A 852 34.87 -14.19 22.37
CA SER A 852 35.92 -14.59 23.31
C SER A 852 36.76 -13.38 23.74
N GLU A 853 37.47 -13.49 24.86
CA GLU A 853 38.36 -12.40 25.34
C GLU A 853 39.42 -11.98 24.32
N ASP A 854 39.92 -12.92 23.50
CA ASP A 854 40.90 -12.63 22.46
C ASP A 854 40.27 -12.01 21.20
N GLN A 855 38.97 -12.19 20.98
CA GLN A 855 38.22 -11.52 19.91
C GLN A 855 37.67 -10.15 20.33
N ALA A 856 37.57 -9.90 21.64
CA ALA A 856 37.13 -8.64 22.23
C ALA A 856 38.28 -7.65 22.50
N LYS A 857 39.53 -8.12 22.43
CA LYS A 857 40.75 -7.29 22.37
C LYS A 857 41.04 -6.87 20.94
#